data_AF-C3YLN6-F1
#
_entry.id   AF-C3YLN6-F1
#
_cell.length_a   1.000
_cell.length_b   1.000
_cell.length_c   1.000
_cell.angle_alpha   90.00
_cell.angle_beta   90.00
_cell.angle_gamma   90.00
#
_symmetry.space_group_name_H-M   'P 1'
#
loop_
_entity.id
_entity.type
_entity.pdbx_description
1 polymer ?
#
loop_
_entity_poly.entity_id
_entity_poly.type
_entity_poly.pdbx_seq_one_letter_code
_entity_poly.pdbx_strand_id
1 'polypeptide(L)'
;VANLKAKYTELHDTLRGTRDNELKLLQDAKTYTAELEIQRVELEKADNFPESANTEVSKLRAQLLKHHNDLAQTDEREYQLKYKIDNLHEEKRLLEREYSRMPKPGELEKKQKELEKVIEELKKEISQRQQEAKNLREDLDTQQKEITEELKELEEELNVAIKGVGEKRNQVEGEKAEVQEELNRQRDALFSRQQEYEMLNKDYEVAKEREAVLLGDRATLDLSLRHTHLEKKTQHDTHSRRQREKDRDLRNLKKVELQTKVVLDGLAHTQSIYEKVKAQVDATPKDDGTLLEKRKQLQNEVDATKRNFAQQNALTSVEQVKVEQLIAEEERLMYEQSDLRIEVVELQRLAAIKADEREQKARDLQRAQVKIYCILCHTCDAKMFDTGVLDRVITSVSHRFESCITQLLSSKSNHFLRYQRALEDLKTKQLSITDNQKKHQEMQVKLKDFAKMYDIIKNERNKIVNLIQTSTQRAAEMREKIKILQNEIEILRTAVNNKDRQLQKAKLKHQNSIVVRDSLRNEVAKARRLEEEMREKREQQRMDIAKLNLMINQAEEEMVRLRKRYENAVQNRNDRGVQLIERNEEVCIFYEKLNIQDTLIRNGDVELQGREEEIRFLKMELTELKRSIDILKRQLPNKKELEQGLVTLQIQLSQCQDRMLELEKELENPYNKERVRLLGGKDLPPEDINKKTEDVSLISIIQFLYSLRASI
;
A
#
# COMPACT_ATOMS: atom_id res chain seq x y z
N VAL A 1 202.23 -64.40 -70.75
CA VAL A 1 201.99 -65.35 -71.87
C VAL A 1 201.41 -66.68 -71.41
N ALA A 2 201.81 -67.23 -70.26
CA ALA A 2 201.09 -68.33 -69.60
C ALA A 2 199.57 -68.06 -69.44
N ASN A 3 199.18 -66.79 -69.30
CA ASN A 3 197.79 -66.30 -69.28
C ASN A 3 196.91 -66.65 -70.48
N LEU A 4 197.45 -66.98 -71.67
CA LEU A 4 196.64 -67.06 -72.90
C LEU A 4 196.34 -68.49 -73.36
N LYS A 5 197.16 -69.48 -73.03
CA LYS A 5 196.81 -70.89 -73.28
C LYS A 5 196.03 -71.52 -72.12
N ALA A 6 196.25 -71.05 -70.88
CA ALA A 6 195.38 -71.33 -69.73
C ALA A 6 193.92 -70.97 -70.03
N LYS A 7 193.70 -69.87 -70.78
CA LYS A 7 192.38 -69.43 -71.24
C LYS A 7 191.67 -70.36 -72.22
N TYR A 8 192.39 -71.18 -72.99
CA TYR A 8 191.75 -72.11 -73.95
C TYR A 8 191.29 -73.40 -73.26
N THR A 9 192.07 -73.93 -72.31
CA THR A 9 191.65 -75.02 -71.41
C THR A 9 190.49 -74.56 -70.52
N GLU A 10 190.56 -73.34 -69.99
CA GLU A 10 189.48 -72.67 -69.24
C GLU A 10 188.19 -72.55 -70.07
N LEU A 11 188.29 -72.31 -71.39
CA LEU A 11 187.12 -72.25 -72.30
C LEU A 11 186.48 -73.62 -72.56
N HIS A 12 187.29 -74.69 -72.68
CA HIS A 12 186.77 -76.04 -72.89
C HIS A 12 186.21 -76.65 -71.60
N ASP A 13 186.83 -76.37 -70.44
CA ASP A 13 186.32 -76.76 -69.12
C ASP A 13 185.05 -75.98 -68.76
N THR A 14 184.91 -74.73 -69.20
CA THR A 14 183.65 -73.97 -69.08
C THR A 14 182.55 -74.49 -70.00
N LEU A 15 182.85 -75.00 -71.20
CA LEU A 15 181.84 -75.62 -72.08
C LEU A 15 181.36 -76.99 -71.56
N ARG A 16 182.27 -77.81 -71.04
CA ARG A 16 181.91 -79.07 -70.36
C ARG A 16 181.12 -78.78 -69.07
N GLY A 17 181.57 -77.79 -68.30
CA GLY A 17 180.87 -77.32 -67.10
C GLY A 17 179.48 -76.75 -67.38
N THR A 18 179.27 -76.07 -68.51
CA THR A 18 177.93 -75.60 -68.90
C THR A 18 177.01 -76.75 -69.30
N ARG A 19 177.52 -77.78 -69.99
CA ARG A 19 176.71 -78.98 -70.31
C ARG A 19 176.36 -79.80 -69.06
N ASP A 20 177.29 -79.96 -68.13
CA ASP A 20 177.07 -80.68 -66.86
C ASP A 20 176.18 -79.86 -65.91
N ASN A 21 176.27 -78.52 -65.94
CA ASN A 21 175.34 -77.63 -65.25
C ASN A 21 173.94 -77.67 -65.85
N GLU A 22 173.79 -77.76 -67.17
CA GLU A 22 172.48 -77.90 -67.82
C GLU A 22 171.82 -79.24 -67.47
N LEU A 23 172.60 -80.33 -67.42
CA LEU A 23 172.14 -81.64 -66.95
C LEU A 23 171.77 -81.64 -65.46
N LYS A 24 172.56 -80.99 -64.60
CA LYS A 24 172.20 -80.76 -63.19
C LYS A 24 170.93 -79.93 -63.04
N LEU A 25 170.80 -78.82 -63.75
CA LEU A 25 169.62 -77.95 -63.69
C LEU A 25 168.35 -78.66 -64.18
N LEU A 26 168.46 -79.57 -65.15
CA LEU A 26 167.33 -80.43 -65.59
C LEU A 26 166.97 -81.51 -64.56
N GLN A 27 167.96 -82.05 -63.86
CA GLN A 27 167.73 -82.98 -62.74
C GLN A 27 167.09 -82.26 -61.55
N ASP A 28 167.62 -81.07 -61.22
CA ASP A 28 167.15 -80.17 -60.16
C ASP A 28 165.73 -79.68 -60.46
N ALA A 29 165.42 -79.33 -61.71
CA ALA A 29 164.06 -78.94 -62.11
C ALA A 29 163.06 -80.09 -61.93
N LYS A 30 163.44 -81.34 -62.20
CA LYS A 30 162.61 -82.53 -61.96
C LYS A 30 162.45 -82.84 -60.47
N THR A 31 163.50 -82.69 -59.66
CA THR A 31 163.39 -82.83 -58.20
C THR A 31 162.57 -81.72 -57.60
N TYR A 32 162.70 -80.47 -58.06
CA TYR A 32 161.89 -79.34 -57.58
C TYR A 32 160.44 -79.44 -58.03
N THR A 33 160.12 -79.99 -59.20
CA THR A 33 158.72 -80.26 -59.57
C THR A 33 158.14 -81.39 -58.74
N ALA A 34 158.90 -82.46 -58.46
CA ALA A 34 158.46 -83.50 -57.55
C ALA A 34 158.29 -83.00 -56.11
N GLU A 35 159.21 -82.16 -55.61
CA GLU A 35 159.10 -81.51 -54.30
C GLU A 35 157.95 -80.51 -54.26
N LEU A 36 157.68 -79.76 -55.33
CA LEU A 36 156.51 -78.87 -55.42
C LEU A 36 155.20 -79.65 -55.41
N GLU A 37 155.15 -80.83 -56.04
CA GLU A 37 153.97 -81.69 -56.01
C GLU A 37 153.78 -82.34 -54.63
N ILE A 38 154.88 -82.74 -53.97
CA ILE A 38 154.85 -83.20 -52.57
C ILE A 38 154.44 -82.07 -51.63
N GLN A 39 154.97 -80.85 -51.81
CA GLN A 39 154.61 -79.68 -51.02
C GLN A 39 153.17 -79.23 -51.28
N ARG A 40 152.65 -79.39 -52.50
CA ARG A 40 151.23 -79.17 -52.82
C ARG A 40 150.35 -80.18 -52.08
N VAL A 41 150.72 -81.45 -52.06
CA VAL A 41 149.99 -82.48 -51.30
C VAL A 41 150.14 -82.27 -49.79
N GLU A 42 151.27 -81.74 -49.30
CA GLU A 42 151.42 -81.34 -47.89
C GLU A 42 150.61 -80.10 -47.53
N LEU A 43 150.48 -79.12 -48.43
CA LEU A 43 149.56 -77.98 -48.25
C LEU A 43 148.09 -78.43 -48.27
N GLU A 44 147.73 -79.38 -49.14
CA GLU A 44 146.38 -79.99 -49.15
C GLU A 44 146.11 -80.85 -47.90
N LYS A 45 147.16 -81.38 -47.26
CA LYS A 45 147.08 -82.02 -45.93
C LYS A 45 147.10 -81.02 -44.77
N ALA A 46 147.61 -79.81 -44.96
CA ALA A 46 147.53 -78.73 -43.98
C ALA A 46 146.12 -78.11 -43.93
N ASP A 47 145.42 -78.05 -45.07
CA ASP A 47 144.01 -77.61 -45.14
C ASP A 47 143.02 -78.72 -44.73
N ASN A 48 143.44 -79.99 -44.72
CA ASN A 48 142.69 -81.10 -44.15
C ASN A 48 143.37 -81.63 -42.88
N PHE A 49 143.45 -80.78 -41.83
CA PHE A 49 143.85 -81.26 -40.51
C PHE A 49 142.64 -81.79 -39.71
N PRO A 50 142.75 -82.95 -39.05
CA PRO A 50 141.62 -83.78 -38.64
C PRO A 50 140.93 -83.26 -37.38
N GLU A 51 139.59 -83.31 -37.34
CA GLU A 51 138.75 -83.05 -36.16
C GLU A 51 138.92 -84.04 -34.99
N SER A 52 140.03 -84.78 -34.91
CA SER A 52 140.20 -85.83 -33.89
C SER A 52 141.63 -86.02 -33.38
N ALA A 53 142.41 -84.95 -33.19
CA ALA A 53 143.66 -85.00 -32.42
C ALA A 53 143.58 -84.04 -31.21
N ASN A 54 143.35 -84.64 -30.04
CA ASN A 54 143.14 -83.98 -28.75
C ASN A 54 144.48 -83.39 -28.23
N THR A 55 144.94 -82.27 -28.79
CA THR A 55 146.15 -81.54 -28.37
C THR A 55 145.80 -80.14 -27.83
N GLU A 56 146.50 -79.68 -26.78
CA GLU A 56 146.16 -78.48 -25.99
C GLU A 56 146.06 -77.19 -26.81
N VAL A 57 146.77 -77.09 -27.94
CA VAL A 57 146.81 -75.90 -28.79
C VAL A 57 145.45 -75.65 -29.46
N SER A 58 144.71 -76.69 -29.83
CA SER A 58 143.35 -76.56 -30.38
C SER A 58 142.33 -76.12 -29.32
N LYS A 59 142.51 -76.53 -28.06
CA LYS A 59 141.66 -76.07 -26.94
C LYS A 59 141.86 -74.59 -26.65
N LEU A 60 143.10 -74.12 -26.68
CA LEU A 60 143.42 -72.69 -26.48
C LEU A 60 142.92 -71.81 -27.62
N ARG A 61 143.02 -72.24 -28.89
CA ARG A 61 142.43 -71.49 -30.02
C ARG A 61 140.90 -71.44 -29.96
N ALA A 62 140.23 -72.54 -29.61
CA ALA A 62 138.79 -72.57 -29.43
C ALA A 62 138.34 -71.67 -28.27
N GLN A 63 139.08 -71.64 -27.15
CA GLN A 63 138.83 -70.73 -26.04
C GLN A 63 139.02 -69.26 -26.44
N LEU A 64 140.05 -68.95 -27.21
CA LEU A 64 140.35 -67.57 -27.63
C LEU A 64 139.30 -67.03 -28.61
N LEU A 65 138.85 -67.85 -29.56
CA LEU A 65 137.75 -67.49 -30.47
C LEU A 65 136.43 -67.32 -29.71
N LYS A 66 136.16 -68.20 -28.73
CA LYS A 66 134.99 -68.08 -27.86
C LYS A 66 135.03 -66.78 -27.04
N HIS A 67 136.15 -66.47 -26.40
CA HIS A 67 136.30 -65.23 -25.64
C HIS A 67 136.20 -63.99 -26.51
N HIS A 68 136.69 -64.03 -27.75
CA HIS A 68 136.56 -62.91 -28.68
C HIS A 68 135.10 -62.67 -29.10
N ASN A 69 134.36 -63.73 -29.42
CA ASN A 69 132.93 -63.64 -29.73
C ASN A 69 132.10 -63.21 -28.52
N ASP A 70 132.40 -63.74 -27.33
CA ASP A 70 131.75 -63.35 -26.07
C ASP A 70 131.99 -61.86 -25.77
N LEU A 71 133.18 -61.32 -26.07
CA LEU A 71 133.52 -59.92 -25.87
C LEU A 71 132.77 -59.00 -26.84
N ALA A 72 132.72 -59.34 -28.12
CA ALA A 72 131.93 -58.59 -29.12
C ALA A 72 130.43 -58.57 -28.77
N GLN A 73 129.87 -59.68 -28.28
CA GLN A 73 128.49 -59.74 -27.82
C GLN A 73 128.24 -58.92 -26.55
N THR A 74 129.26 -58.81 -25.69
CA THR A 74 129.19 -57.99 -24.47
C THR A 74 129.22 -56.50 -24.82
N ASP A 75 130.06 -56.08 -25.77
CA ASP A 75 130.14 -54.70 -26.24
C ASP A 75 128.82 -54.24 -26.90
N GLU A 76 128.19 -55.10 -27.70
CA GLU A 76 126.90 -54.81 -28.31
C GLU A 76 125.78 -54.69 -27.26
N ARG A 77 125.82 -55.51 -26.20
CA ARG A 77 124.92 -55.37 -25.04
C ARG A 77 125.16 -54.08 -24.26
N GLU A 78 126.42 -53.67 -24.06
CA GLU A 78 126.72 -52.42 -23.37
C GLU A 78 126.15 -51.23 -24.14
N TYR A 79 126.30 -51.22 -25.47
CA TYR A 79 125.74 -50.18 -26.33
C TYR A 79 124.21 -50.10 -26.22
N GLN A 80 123.50 -51.23 -26.26
CA GLN A 80 122.04 -51.28 -26.12
C GLN A 80 121.57 -50.81 -24.73
N LEU A 81 122.29 -51.17 -23.66
CA LEU A 81 121.96 -50.74 -22.30
C LEU A 81 122.19 -49.23 -22.11
N LYS A 82 123.27 -48.67 -22.69
CA LYS A 82 123.55 -47.22 -22.67
C LYS A 82 122.42 -46.42 -23.33
N TYR A 83 122.01 -46.84 -24.53
CA TYR A 83 120.90 -46.22 -25.23
C TYR A 83 119.58 -46.27 -24.43
N LYS A 84 119.33 -47.38 -23.71
CA LYS A 84 118.14 -47.51 -22.87
C LYS A 84 118.19 -46.62 -21.63
N ILE A 85 119.37 -46.46 -21.03
CA ILE A 85 119.58 -45.54 -19.91
C ILE A 85 119.32 -44.10 -20.34
N ASP A 86 119.77 -43.68 -21.51
CA ASP A 86 119.58 -42.31 -22.01
C ASP A 86 118.09 -42.00 -22.24
N ASN A 87 117.33 -42.93 -22.83
CA ASN A 87 115.89 -42.77 -23.03
C ASN A 87 115.13 -42.65 -21.70
N LEU A 88 115.47 -43.49 -20.71
CA LEU A 88 114.83 -43.45 -19.39
C LEU A 88 115.17 -42.16 -18.63
N HIS A 89 116.37 -41.60 -18.83
CA HIS A 89 116.73 -40.31 -18.24
C HIS A 89 115.89 -39.17 -18.82
N GLU A 90 115.65 -39.16 -20.14
CA GLU A 90 114.84 -38.11 -20.75
C GLU A 90 113.35 -38.24 -20.37
N GLU A 91 112.82 -39.46 -20.25
CA GLU A 91 111.46 -39.72 -19.76
C GLU A 91 111.28 -39.26 -18.30
N LYS A 92 112.25 -39.58 -17.43
CA LYS A 92 112.27 -39.08 -16.04
C LYS A 92 112.27 -37.54 -15.99
N ARG A 93 113.07 -36.90 -16.83
CA ARG A 93 113.16 -35.44 -16.90
C ARG A 93 111.85 -34.80 -17.37
N LEU A 94 111.12 -35.43 -18.29
CA LEU A 94 109.80 -34.97 -18.73
C LEU A 94 108.76 -35.08 -17.59
N LEU A 95 108.73 -36.22 -16.89
CA LEU A 95 107.82 -36.46 -15.76
C LEU A 95 108.09 -35.51 -14.58
N GLU A 96 109.34 -35.21 -14.26
CA GLU A 96 109.70 -34.23 -13.22
C GLU A 96 109.18 -32.82 -13.57
N ARG A 97 109.18 -32.47 -14.87
CA ARG A 97 108.68 -31.18 -15.36
C ARG A 97 107.15 -31.08 -15.29
N GLU A 98 106.44 -32.18 -15.54
CA GLU A 98 104.98 -32.25 -15.37
C GLU A 98 104.57 -32.24 -13.90
N TYR A 99 105.29 -32.96 -13.03
CA TYR A 99 105.07 -32.95 -11.59
C TYR A 99 105.21 -31.54 -11.00
N SER A 100 106.15 -30.75 -11.51
CA SER A 100 106.37 -29.35 -11.09
C SER A 100 105.23 -28.39 -11.48
N ARG A 101 104.37 -28.75 -12.43
CA ARG A 101 103.23 -27.94 -12.89
C ARG A 101 101.92 -28.24 -12.17
N MET A 102 101.85 -29.31 -11.38
CA MET A 102 100.64 -29.61 -10.60
C MET A 102 100.50 -28.67 -9.39
N PRO A 103 99.29 -28.19 -9.06
CA PRO A 103 99.05 -27.37 -7.88
C PRO A 103 99.49 -28.12 -6.61
N LYS A 104 100.19 -27.43 -5.69
CA LYS A 104 100.68 -28.06 -4.46
C LYS A 104 99.49 -28.50 -3.58
N PRO A 105 99.57 -29.65 -2.88
CA PRO A 105 98.46 -30.21 -2.11
C PRO A 105 97.84 -29.26 -1.07
N GLY A 106 98.60 -28.30 -0.54
CA GLY A 106 98.09 -27.30 0.42
C GLY A 106 97.13 -26.24 -0.15
N GLU A 107 97.14 -25.97 -1.46
CA GLU A 107 96.18 -25.04 -2.09
C GLU A 107 94.84 -25.73 -2.39
N LEU A 108 94.89 -27.02 -2.73
CA LEU A 108 93.70 -27.86 -2.90
C LEU A 108 93.00 -28.09 -1.55
N GLU A 109 93.74 -28.35 -0.47
CA GLU A 109 93.18 -28.49 0.89
C GLU A 109 92.50 -27.21 1.39
N LYS A 110 93.02 -26.03 1.05
CA LYS A 110 92.41 -24.75 1.43
C LYS A 110 91.07 -24.54 0.71
N LYS A 111 91.04 -24.76 -0.61
CA LYS A 111 89.78 -24.67 -1.39
C LYS A 111 88.75 -25.71 -0.94
N GLN A 112 89.20 -26.90 -0.57
CA GLN A 112 88.33 -27.96 -0.04
C GLN A 112 87.71 -27.55 1.31
N LYS A 113 88.52 -27.00 2.24
CA LYS A 113 88.01 -26.49 3.53
C LYS A 113 87.08 -25.29 3.40
N GLU A 114 87.31 -24.41 2.42
CA GLU A 114 86.41 -23.28 2.15
C GLU A 114 85.06 -23.77 1.62
N LEU A 115 85.05 -24.71 0.67
CA LEU A 115 83.82 -25.31 0.16
C LEU A 115 83.05 -26.08 1.24
N GLU A 116 83.74 -26.81 2.12
CA GLU A 116 83.12 -27.50 3.26
C GLU A 116 82.44 -26.52 4.22
N LYS A 117 83.03 -25.36 4.49
CA LYS A 117 82.40 -24.31 5.31
C LYS A 117 81.13 -23.77 4.67
N VAL A 118 81.17 -23.46 3.38
CA VAL A 118 80.00 -22.95 2.64
C VAL A 118 78.88 -23.99 2.60
N ILE A 119 79.20 -25.26 2.40
CA ILE A 119 78.22 -26.36 2.44
C ILE A 119 77.57 -26.44 3.83
N GLU A 120 78.34 -26.28 4.90
CA GLU A 120 77.81 -26.38 6.26
C GLU A 120 76.94 -25.17 6.64
N GLU A 121 77.25 -23.98 6.13
CA GLU A 121 76.42 -22.79 6.25
C GLU A 121 75.09 -22.94 5.48
N LEU A 122 75.14 -23.43 4.24
CA LEU A 122 73.93 -23.69 3.44
C LEU A 122 73.03 -24.77 4.08
N LYS A 123 73.61 -25.82 4.68
CA LYS A 123 72.83 -26.82 5.44
C LYS A 123 72.10 -26.21 6.64
N LYS A 124 72.75 -25.31 7.37
CA LYS A 124 72.11 -24.61 8.50
C LYS A 124 70.97 -23.73 8.03
N GLU A 125 71.15 -23.00 6.92
CA GLU A 125 70.09 -22.16 6.35
C GLU A 125 68.91 -22.99 5.84
N ILE A 126 69.16 -24.12 5.17
CA ILE A 126 68.11 -25.06 4.74
C ILE A 126 67.33 -25.60 5.94
N SER A 127 68.03 -26.00 7.01
CA SER A 127 67.39 -26.49 8.23
C SER A 127 66.51 -25.42 8.90
N GLN A 128 66.99 -24.17 8.93
CA GLN A 128 66.26 -23.04 9.48
C GLN A 128 65.01 -22.71 8.64
N ARG A 129 65.13 -22.66 7.32
CA ARG A 129 64.00 -22.46 6.39
C ARG A 129 62.98 -23.60 6.48
N GLN A 130 63.43 -24.84 6.67
CA GLN A 130 62.55 -25.99 6.87
C GLN A 130 61.75 -25.88 8.18
N GLN A 131 62.36 -25.41 9.26
CA GLN A 131 61.68 -25.19 10.53
C GLN A 131 60.69 -24.03 10.45
N GLU A 132 61.05 -22.91 9.81
CA GLU A 132 60.14 -21.78 9.57
C GLU A 132 58.93 -22.20 8.71
N ALA A 133 59.14 -22.97 7.64
CA ALA A 133 58.06 -23.48 6.81
C ALA A 133 57.13 -24.44 7.57
N LYS A 134 57.66 -25.19 8.55
CA LYS A 134 56.87 -26.05 9.42
C LYS A 134 56.01 -25.23 10.38
N ASN A 135 56.60 -24.24 11.05
CA ASN A 135 55.88 -23.36 11.97
C ASN A 135 54.77 -22.59 11.23
N LEU A 136 55.06 -22.02 10.06
CA LEU A 136 54.07 -21.31 9.24
C LEU A 136 52.92 -22.22 8.78
N ARG A 137 53.17 -23.51 8.54
CA ARG A 137 52.11 -24.49 8.24
C ARG A 137 51.24 -24.78 9.45
N GLU A 138 51.84 -24.92 10.63
CA GLU A 138 51.11 -25.14 11.87
C GLU A 138 50.24 -23.91 12.21
N ASP A 139 50.78 -22.69 12.03
CA ASP A 139 50.04 -21.43 12.21
C ASP A 139 48.89 -21.26 11.21
N LEU A 140 49.07 -21.70 9.95
CA LEU A 140 48.00 -21.70 8.96
C LEU A 140 46.89 -22.68 9.34
N ASP A 141 47.25 -23.87 9.82
CA ASP A 141 46.29 -24.92 10.20
C ASP A 141 45.51 -24.55 11.47
N THR A 142 46.10 -23.79 12.39
CA THR A 142 45.38 -23.23 13.55
C THR A 142 44.43 -22.12 13.13
N GLN A 143 44.87 -21.15 12.31
CA GLN A 143 43.99 -20.10 11.78
C GLN A 143 42.83 -20.68 10.97
N GLN A 144 43.08 -21.72 10.17
CA GLN A 144 42.01 -22.39 9.42
C GLN A 144 40.96 -23.01 10.34
N LYS A 145 41.38 -23.59 11.48
CA LYS A 145 40.47 -24.16 12.49
C LYS A 145 39.65 -23.08 13.20
N GLU A 146 40.29 -22.00 13.62
CA GLU A 146 39.62 -20.85 14.26
C GLU A 146 38.53 -20.28 13.34
N ILE A 147 38.85 -20.03 12.05
CA ILE A 147 37.86 -19.56 11.06
C ILE A 147 36.70 -20.54 10.91
N THR A 148 36.97 -21.85 10.91
CA THR A 148 35.88 -22.84 10.80
C THR A 148 35.00 -22.93 12.04
N GLU A 149 35.53 -22.65 13.23
CA GLU A 149 34.75 -22.58 14.46
C GLU A 149 33.89 -21.30 14.49
N GLU A 150 34.46 -20.14 14.14
CA GLU A 150 33.72 -18.87 14.03
C GLU A 150 32.57 -18.97 13.01
N LEU A 151 32.79 -19.62 11.86
CA LEU A 151 31.73 -19.84 10.87
C LEU A 151 30.58 -20.71 11.39
N LYS A 152 30.88 -21.71 12.23
CA LYS A 152 29.85 -22.55 12.86
C LYS A 152 29.03 -21.79 13.89
N GLU A 153 29.70 -20.99 14.72
CA GLU A 153 29.01 -20.14 15.70
C GLU A 153 28.06 -19.15 15.02
N LEU A 154 28.52 -18.50 13.94
CA LEU A 154 27.69 -17.61 13.11
C LEU A 154 26.50 -18.33 12.46
N GLU A 155 26.69 -19.58 11.99
CA GLU A 155 25.59 -20.39 11.46
C GLU A 155 24.55 -20.73 12.53
N GLU A 156 24.98 -21.07 13.75
CA GLU A 156 24.08 -21.34 14.87
C GLU A 156 23.29 -20.08 15.28
N GLU A 157 23.95 -18.93 15.40
CA GLU A 157 23.30 -17.65 15.68
C GLU A 157 22.28 -17.27 14.61
N LEU A 158 22.63 -17.45 13.33
CA LEU A 158 21.72 -17.19 12.21
C LEU A 158 20.49 -18.11 12.28
N ASN A 159 20.68 -19.40 12.59
CA ASN A 159 19.59 -20.35 12.72
C ASN A 159 18.64 -20.00 13.88
N VAL A 160 19.17 -19.53 15.01
CA VAL A 160 18.36 -19.04 16.14
C VAL A 160 17.59 -17.79 15.73
N ALA A 161 18.22 -16.85 15.03
CA ALA A 161 17.55 -15.64 14.53
C ALA A 161 16.42 -15.98 13.54
N ILE A 162 16.64 -16.92 12.62
CA ILE A 162 15.61 -17.40 11.68
C ILE A 162 14.42 -18.02 12.41
N LYS A 163 14.66 -18.85 13.43
CA LYS A 163 13.59 -19.42 14.26
C LYS A 163 12.79 -18.33 14.98
N GLY A 164 13.46 -17.37 15.61
CA GLY A 164 12.80 -16.26 16.30
C GLY A 164 11.95 -15.37 15.36
N VAL A 165 12.41 -15.16 14.12
CA VAL A 165 11.62 -14.47 13.08
C VAL A 165 10.42 -15.31 12.64
N GLY A 166 10.59 -16.63 12.50
CA GLY A 166 9.50 -17.56 12.18
C GLY A 166 8.39 -17.57 13.23
N GLU A 167 8.74 -17.59 14.52
CA GLU A 167 7.79 -17.52 15.63
C GLU A 167 7.02 -16.20 15.65
N LYS A 168 7.73 -15.07 15.50
CA LYS A 168 7.09 -13.74 15.40
C LYS A 168 6.15 -13.66 14.19
N ARG A 169 6.54 -14.22 13.04
CA ARG A 169 5.68 -14.27 11.86
C ARG A 169 4.39 -15.04 12.15
N ASN A 170 4.48 -16.21 12.77
CA ASN A 170 3.31 -17.02 13.12
C ASN A 170 2.39 -16.30 14.11
N GLN A 171 2.96 -15.59 15.08
CA GLN A 171 2.20 -14.77 16.03
C GLN A 171 1.42 -13.65 15.31
N VAL A 172 2.08 -12.92 14.41
CA VAL A 172 1.43 -11.87 13.60
C VAL A 172 0.37 -12.46 12.66
N GLU A 173 0.59 -13.65 12.08
CA GLU A 173 -0.43 -14.35 11.29
C GLU A 173 -1.66 -14.73 12.12
N GLY A 174 -1.47 -15.19 13.37
CA GLY A 174 -2.54 -15.47 14.32
C GLY A 174 -3.34 -14.22 14.68
N GLU A 175 -2.66 -13.13 15.08
CA GLU A 175 -3.29 -11.85 15.39
C GLU A 175 -4.07 -11.29 14.19
N LYS A 176 -3.52 -11.42 12.98
CA LYS A 176 -4.20 -11.03 11.74
C LYS A 176 -5.49 -11.84 11.52
N ALA A 177 -5.48 -13.14 11.79
CA ALA A 177 -6.65 -13.99 11.65
C ALA A 177 -7.75 -13.59 12.67
N GLU A 178 -7.37 -13.33 13.91
CA GLU A 178 -8.30 -12.86 14.95
C GLU A 178 -8.93 -11.50 14.59
N VAL A 179 -8.13 -10.54 14.13
CA VAL A 179 -8.62 -9.24 13.66
C VAL A 179 -9.55 -9.39 12.46
N GLN A 180 -9.25 -10.33 11.55
CA GLN A 180 -10.09 -10.59 10.39
C GLN A 180 -11.44 -11.21 10.77
N GLU A 181 -11.48 -12.13 11.73
CA GLU A 181 -12.74 -12.65 12.28
C GLU A 181 -13.56 -11.55 12.96
N GLU A 182 -12.93 -10.72 13.79
CA GLU A 182 -13.63 -9.64 14.49
C GLU A 182 -14.18 -8.59 13.51
N LEU A 183 -13.43 -8.26 12.45
CA LEU A 183 -13.92 -7.40 11.39
C LEU A 183 -15.14 -7.98 10.68
N ASN A 184 -15.16 -9.29 10.42
CA ASN A 184 -16.29 -9.95 9.80
C ASN A 184 -17.52 -9.92 10.74
N ARG A 185 -17.34 -10.19 12.04
CA ARG A 185 -18.42 -10.07 13.04
C ARG A 185 -18.99 -8.66 13.10
N GLN A 186 -18.14 -7.63 13.06
CA GLN A 186 -18.59 -6.24 13.06
C GLN A 186 -19.34 -5.87 11.77
N ARG A 187 -18.95 -6.42 10.61
CA ARG A 187 -19.68 -6.23 9.35
C ARG A 187 -21.07 -6.86 9.40
N ASP A 188 -21.19 -8.07 9.93
CA ASP A 188 -22.49 -8.76 10.06
C ASP A 188 -23.41 -8.03 11.05
N ALA A 189 -22.87 -7.52 12.15
CA ALA A 189 -23.60 -6.70 13.11
C ALA A 189 -24.07 -5.37 12.49
N LEU A 190 -23.23 -4.70 11.71
CA LEU A 190 -23.59 -3.49 10.97
C LEU A 190 -24.70 -3.75 9.96
N PHE A 191 -24.61 -4.85 9.19
CA PHE A 191 -25.63 -5.24 8.23
C PHE A 191 -26.98 -5.49 8.92
N SER A 192 -26.99 -6.22 10.03
CA SER A 192 -28.20 -6.48 10.82
C SER A 192 -28.82 -5.17 11.34
N ARG A 193 -27.99 -4.26 11.86
CA ARG A 193 -28.45 -2.97 12.39
C ARG A 193 -28.96 -2.03 11.29
N GLN A 194 -28.41 -2.14 10.08
CA GLN A 194 -28.89 -1.41 8.91
C GLN A 194 -30.29 -1.91 8.47
N GLN A 195 -30.51 -3.24 8.47
CA GLN A 195 -31.85 -3.79 8.22
C GLN A 195 -32.87 -3.36 9.27
N GLU A 196 -32.50 -3.36 10.56
CA GLU A 196 -33.36 -2.86 11.64
C GLU A 196 -33.73 -1.39 11.43
N TYR A 197 -32.76 -0.55 11.05
CA TYR A 197 -32.99 0.86 10.75
C TYR A 197 -33.93 1.04 9.55
N GLU A 198 -33.75 0.27 8.47
CA GLU A 198 -34.63 0.32 7.31
C GLU A 198 -36.07 -0.10 7.64
N MET A 199 -36.25 -1.13 8.47
CA MET A 199 -37.57 -1.53 8.96
C MET A 199 -38.21 -0.43 9.82
N LEU A 200 -37.46 0.14 10.76
CA LEU A 200 -37.96 1.20 11.63
C LEU A 200 -38.32 2.46 10.82
N ASN A 201 -37.57 2.76 9.77
CA ASN A 201 -37.86 3.90 8.90
C ASN A 201 -39.14 3.67 8.08
N LYS A 202 -39.39 2.45 7.61
CA LYS A 202 -40.68 2.09 6.97
C LYS A 202 -41.84 2.24 7.95
N ASP A 203 -41.70 1.76 9.18
CA ASP A 203 -42.73 1.90 10.21
C ASP A 203 -42.99 3.37 10.56
N TYR A 204 -41.94 4.19 10.58
CA TYR A 204 -42.04 5.64 10.79
C TYR A 204 -42.83 6.33 9.66
N GLU A 205 -42.53 6.02 8.40
CA GLU A 205 -43.28 6.60 7.26
C GLU A 205 -44.75 6.18 7.28
N VAL A 206 -45.05 4.91 7.58
CA VAL A 206 -46.44 4.43 7.74
C VAL A 206 -47.14 5.15 8.91
N ALA A 207 -46.45 5.38 10.03
CA ALA A 207 -47.01 6.12 11.16
C ALA A 207 -47.31 7.58 10.81
N LYS A 208 -46.43 8.22 10.04
CA LYS A 208 -46.59 9.60 9.55
C LYS A 208 -47.76 9.74 8.58
N GLU A 209 -47.94 8.79 7.67
CA GLU A 209 -49.12 8.73 6.79
C GLU A 209 -50.42 8.57 7.60
N ARG A 210 -50.42 7.67 8.60
CA ARG A 210 -51.56 7.49 9.52
C ARG A 210 -51.90 8.77 10.28
N GLU A 211 -50.90 9.51 10.76
CA GLU A 211 -51.11 10.79 11.42
C GLU A 211 -51.75 11.82 10.48
N ALA A 212 -51.29 11.90 9.23
CA ALA A 212 -51.87 12.79 8.23
C ALA A 212 -53.35 12.46 7.95
N VAL A 213 -53.71 11.18 7.85
CA VAL A 213 -55.11 10.74 7.72
C VAL A 213 -55.95 11.16 8.93
N LEU A 214 -55.46 10.93 10.15
CA LEU A 214 -56.16 11.32 11.38
C LEU A 214 -56.36 12.85 11.49
N LEU A 215 -55.40 13.64 11.00
CA LEU A 215 -55.55 15.09 10.92
C LEU A 215 -56.64 15.51 9.92
N GLY A 216 -56.73 14.82 8.78
CA GLY A 216 -57.81 15.00 7.80
C GLY A 216 -59.19 14.65 8.36
N ASP A 217 -59.30 13.51 9.06
CA ASP A 217 -60.53 13.09 9.73
C ASP A 217 -60.96 14.10 10.81
N ARG A 218 -60.01 14.60 11.61
CA ARG A 218 -60.28 15.63 12.62
C ARG A 218 -60.84 16.89 11.99
N ALA A 219 -60.26 17.38 10.90
CA ALA A 219 -60.74 18.56 10.20
C ALA A 219 -62.19 18.37 9.67
N THR A 220 -62.48 17.17 9.15
CA THR A 220 -63.82 16.81 8.66
C THR A 220 -64.85 16.75 9.79
N LEU A 221 -64.47 16.18 10.93
CA LEU A 221 -65.30 16.14 12.13
C LEU A 221 -65.55 17.55 12.70
N ASP A 222 -64.54 18.41 12.71
CA ASP A 222 -64.68 19.80 13.17
C ASP A 222 -65.64 20.60 12.27
N LEU A 223 -65.58 20.41 10.95
CA LEU A 223 -66.53 21.01 10.01
C LEU A 223 -67.96 20.49 10.24
N SER A 224 -68.11 19.18 10.41
CA SER A 224 -69.40 18.55 10.69
C SER A 224 -69.99 19.06 12.00
N LEU A 225 -69.17 19.19 13.05
CA LEU A 225 -69.60 19.69 14.36
C LEU A 225 -70.03 21.17 14.28
N ARG A 226 -69.32 22.00 13.51
CA ARG A 226 -69.73 23.40 13.25
C ARG A 226 -71.06 23.46 12.50
N HIS A 227 -71.25 22.60 11.51
CA HIS A 227 -72.51 22.51 10.76
C HIS A 227 -73.66 22.12 11.68
N THR A 228 -73.51 21.06 12.50
CA THR A 228 -74.53 20.65 13.47
C THR A 228 -74.83 21.73 14.51
N HIS A 229 -73.81 22.49 14.96
CA HIS A 229 -74.04 23.62 15.86
C HIS A 229 -74.85 24.73 15.21
N LEU A 230 -74.57 25.04 13.94
CA LEU A 230 -75.31 26.04 13.19
C LEU A 230 -76.76 25.58 12.98
N GLU A 231 -76.98 24.33 12.59
CA GLU A 231 -78.30 23.74 12.45
C GLU A 231 -79.08 23.79 13.77
N LYS A 232 -78.48 23.37 14.89
CA LYS A 232 -79.09 23.47 16.23
C LYS A 232 -79.51 24.91 16.55
N LYS A 233 -78.67 25.90 16.23
CA LYS A 233 -78.98 27.32 16.46
C LYS A 233 -80.17 27.77 15.60
N THR A 234 -80.16 27.45 14.31
CA THR A 234 -81.26 27.81 13.40
C THR A 234 -82.59 27.15 13.79
N GLN A 235 -82.56 25.89 14.23
CA GLN A 235 -83.73 25.19 14.74
C GLN A 235 -84.24 25.83 16.04
N HIS A 236 -83.34 26.17 16.98
CA HIS A 236 -83.71 26.87 18.21
C HIS A 236 -84.37 28.22 17.92
N ASP A 237 -83.80 29.02 17.03
CA ASP A 237 -84.35 30.31 16.62
C ASP A 237 -85.73 30.15 15.96
N THR A 238 -85.90 29.13 15.11
CA THR A 238 -87.17 28.79 14.48
C THR A 238 -88.22 28.38 15.50
N HIS A 239 -87.86 27.53 16.47
CA HIS A 239 -88.76 27.13 17.56
C HIS A 239 -89.14 28.33 18.44
N SER A 240 -88.19 29.21 18.77
CA SER A 240 -88.43 30.43 19.53
C SER A 240 -89.40 31.38 18.81
N ARG A 241 -89.28 31.52 17.48
CA ARG A 241 -90.21 32.29 16.64
C ARG A 241 -91.62 31.68 16.64
N ARG A 242 -91.72 30.38 16.35
CA ARG A 242 -93.01 29.65 16.38
C ARG A 242 -93.70 29.71 17.74
N GLN A 243 -92.93 29.67 18.82
CA GLN A 243 -93.46 29.81 20.18
C GLN A 243 -94.06 31.21 20.39
N ARG A 244 -93.37 32.27 19.94
CA ARG A 244 -93.87 33.65 20.01
C ARG A 244 -95.12 33.88 19.17
N GLU A 245 -95.19 33.29 17.97
CA GLU A 245 -96.38 33.31 17.11
C GLU A 245 -97.57 32.62 17.80
N LYS A 246 -97.37 31.41 18.31
CA LYS A 246 -98.39 30.69 19.09
C LYS A 246 -98.89 31.51 20.28
N ASP A 247 -97.99 32.15 21.03
CA ASP A 247 -98.38 32.98 22.18
C ASP A 247 -99.15 34.24 21.76
N ARG A 248 -98.86 34.80 20.58
CA ARG A 248 -99.63 35.90 19.98
C ARG A 248 -101.04 35.43 19.58
N ASP A 249 -101.14 34.30 18.90
CA ASP A 249 -102.42 33.72 18.48
C ASP A 249 -103.29 33.35 19.68
N LEU A 250 -102.67 32.82 20.75
CA LEU A 250 -103.39 32.49 21.98
C LEU A 250 -103.93 33.72 22.70
N ARG A 251 -103.21 34.85 22.66
CA ARG A 251 -103.74 36.14 23.16
C ARG A 251 -104.88 36.66 22.29
N ASN A 252 -104.75 36.56 20.96
CA ASN A 252 -105.81 36.95 20.03
C ASN A 252 -107.07 36.10 20.24
N LEU A 253 -106.93 34.79 20.37
CA LEU A 253 -108.03 33.87 20.65
C LEU A 253 -108.77 34.27 21.93
N LYS A 254 -108.05 34.51 23.03
CA LYS A 254 -108.66 34.98 24.29
C LYS A 254 -109.42 36.30 24.13
N LYS A 255 -108.92 37.23 23.30
CA LYS A 255 -109.60 38.49 23.01
C LYS A 255 -110.90 38.24 22.25
N VAL A 256 -110.88 37.38 21.23
CA VAL A 256 -112.08 37.01 20.46
C VAL A 256 -113.08 36.24 21.32
N GLU A 257 -112.63 35.33 22.19
CA GLU A 257 -113.48 34.63 23.16
C GLU A 257 -114.18 35.62 24.10
N LEU A 258 -113.46 36.62 24.62
CA LEU A 258 -114.03 37.66 25.48
C LEU A 258 -115.06 38.51 24.71
N GLN A 259 -114.74 38.92 23.48
CA GLN A 259 -115.67 39.65 22.62
C GLN A 259 -116.93 38.84 22.33
N THR A 260 -116.78 37.56 22.03
CA THR A 260 -117.90 36.62 21.81
C THR A 260 -118.78 36.53 23.06
N LYS A 261 -118.17 36.47 24.25
CA LYS A 261 -118.92 36.47 25.51
C LYS A 261 -119.71 37.77 25.71
N VAL A 262 -119.12 38.94 25.46
CA VAL A 262 -119.81 40.23 25.55
C VAL A 262 -120.99 40.30 24.59
N VAL A 263 -120.83 39.80 23.36
CA VAL A 263 -121.92 39.74 22.37
C VAL A 263 -123.03 38.78 22.82
N LEU A 264 -122.68 37.62 23.39
CA LEU A 264 -123.66 36.67 23.94
C LEU A 264 -124.44 37.26 25.13
N ASP A 265 -123.76 37.95 26.06
CA ASP A 265 -124.41 38.63 27.19
C ASP A 265 -125.32 39.77 26.69
N GLY A 266 -124.89 40.52 25.67
CA GLY A 266 -125.70 41.54 24.98
C GLY A 266 -126.94 40.97 24.29
N LEU A 267 -126.81 39.81 23.64
CA LEU A 267 -127.93 39.09 23.05
C LEU A 267 -128.95 38.66 24.13
N ALA A 268 -128.47 38.10 25.25
CA ALA A 268 -129.34 37.72 26.37
C ALA A 268 -130.09 38.92 26.97
N HIS A 269 -129.43 40.08 27.09
CA HIS A 269 -130.07 41.31 27.54
C HIS A 269 -131.16 41.77 26.56
N THR A 270 -130.88 41.73 25.25
CA THR A 270 -131.82 42.12 24.20
C THR A 270 -133.03 41.19 24.17
N GLN A 271 -132.82 39.88 24.37
CA GLN A 271 -133.90 38.89 24.52
C GLN A 271 -134.78 39.18 25.75
N SER A 272 -134.19 39.58 26.89
CA SER A 272 -134.96 39.98 28.08
C SER A 272 -135.79 41.24 27.86
N ILE A 273 -135.25 42.24 27.15
CA ILE A 273 -136.03 43.43 26.76
C ILE A 273 -137.19 43.03 25.85
N TYR A 274 -136.93 42.19 24.86
CA TYR A 274 -137.96 41.68 23.95
C TYR A 274 -139.09 40.96 24.70
N GLU A 275 -138.77 40.12 25.69
CA GLU A 275 -139.79 39.46 26.53
C GLU A 275 -140.61 40.45 27.37
N LYS A 276 -139.99 41.51 27.91
CA LYS A 276 -140.69 42.57 28.65
C LYS A 276 -141.63 43.39 27.76
N VAL A 277 -141.17 43.77 26.57
CA VAL A 277 -141.99 44.49 25.58
C VAL A 277 -143.14 43.62 25.09
N LYS A 278 -142.88 42.33 24.84
CA LYS A 278 -143.93 41.37 24.49
C LYS A 278 -145.00 41.26 25.58
N ALA A 279 -144.60 41.20 26.84
CA ALA A 279 -145.53 41.20 27.97
C ALA A 279 -146.35 42.51 28.11
N GLN A 280 -145.82 43.65 27.68
CA GLN A 280 -146.57 44.92 27.62
C GLN A 280 -147.57 44.96 26.46
N VAL A 281 -147.23 44.37 25.32
CA VAL A 281 -148.13 44.24 24.16
C VAL A 281 -149.28 43.26 24.45
N ASP A 282 -149.03 42.20 25.21
CA ASP A 282 -150.06 41.23 25.59
C ASP A 282 -151.06 41.77 26.65
N ALA A 283 -150.78 42.93 27.28
CA ALA A 283 -151.60 43.56 28.31
C ALA A 283 -152.53 44.68 27.81
N THR A 284 -152.63 44.91 26.49
CA THR A 284 -153.48 45.96 25.90
C THR A 284 -154.68 45.35 25.15
N PRO A 285 -155.94 45.79 25.37
CA PRO A 285 -157.11 45.27 24.66
C PRO A 285 -157.17 45.69 23.17
N LYS A 286 -157.38 44.71 22.28
CA LYS A 286 -157.91 44.84 20.90
C LYS A 286 -159.31 45.48 21.00
N ASP A 287 -159.83 46.40 20.18
CA ASP A 287 -159.83 46.61 18.73
C ASP A 287 -160.63 47.92 18.48
N ASP A 288 -160.38 48.65 17.37
CA ASP A 288 -161.40 49.48 16.66
C ASP A 288 -160.82 50.07 15.35
N GLY A 289 -160.90 49.27 14.27
CA GLY A 289 -161.29 49.73 12.92
C GLY A 289 -160.42 50.70 12.10
N THR A 290 -159.34 51.28 12.63
CA THR A 290 -158.56 52.36 11.95
C THR A 290 -157.35 51.89 11.12
N LEU A 291 -157.11 50.57 11.02
CA LEU A 291 -155.92 50.00 10.36
C LEU A 291 -156.01 49.88 8.82
N LEU A 292 -157.20 49.95 8.23
CA LEU A 292 -157.34 49.75 6.77
C LEU A 292 -156.82 50.95 5.95
N GLU A 293 -156.95 52.17 6.48
CA GLU A 293 -156.41 53.39 5.84
C GLU A 293 -154.90 53.55 6.05
N LYS A 294 -154.39 53.13 7.22
CA LYS A 294 -152.95 53.10 7.50
C LYS A 294 -152.20 52.09 6.62
N ARG A 295 -152.87 51.00 6.22
CA ARG A 295 -152.31 50.02 5.27
C ARG A 295 -152.14 50.58 3.86
N LYS A 296 -153.01 51.48 3.40
CA LYS A 296 -152.87 52.14 2.09
C LYS A 296 -151.74 53.19 2.08
N GLN A 297 -151.53 53.90 3.18
CA GLN A 297 -150.42 54.85 3.30
C GLN A 297 -149.06 54.14 3.37
N LEU A 298 -148.95 53.06 4.14
CA LEU A 298 -147.71 52.26 4.23
C LEU A 298 -147.34 51.59 2.91
N GLN A 299 -148.30 51.24 2.06
CA GLN A 299 -148.01 50.65 0.74
C GLN A 299 -147.33 51.66 -0.21
N ASN A 300 -147.71 52.95 -0.15
CA ASN A 300 -147.06 54.00 -0.93
C ASN A 300 -145.65 54.34 -0.40
N GLU A 301 -145.41 54.21 0.92
CA GLU A 301 -144.08 54.36 1.52
C GLU A 301 -143.13 53.21 1.16
N VAL A 302 -143.65 51.98 1.03
CA VAL A 302 -142.87 50.83 0.55
C VAL A 302 -142.45 51.00 -0.92
N ASP A 303 -143.31 51.57 -1.77
CA ASP A 303 -142.96 51.82 -3.16
C ASP A 303 -141.97 52.99 -3.33
N ALA A 304 -141.97 53.97 -2.41
CA ALA A 304 -140.97 55.03 -2.35
C ALA A 304 -139.60 54.51 -1.85
N THR A 305 -139.59 53.65 -0.83
CA THR A 305 -138.34 53.06 -0.28
C THR A 305 -137.69 52.08 -1.27
N LYS A 306 -138.46 51.36 -2.09
CA LYS A 306 -137.91 50.54 -3.19
C LYS A 306 -137.19 51.38 -4.26
N ARG A 307 -137.67 52.59 -4.58
CA ARG A 307 -136.96 53.50 -5.50
C ARG A 307 -135.68 54.06 -4.89
N ASN A 308 -135.69 54.39 -3.60
CA ASN A 308 -134.50 54.87 -2.89
C ASN A 308 -133.43 53.78 -2.76
N PHE A 309 -133.82 52.52 -2.58
CA PHE A 309 -132.89 51.38 -2.54
C PHE A 309 -132.22 51.13 -3.90
N ALA A 310 -132.94 51.30 -5.01
CA ALA A 310 -132.36 51.23 -6.35
C ALA A 310 -131.30 52.32 -6.61
N GLN A 311 -131.42 53.47 -5.93
CA GLN A 311 -130.44 54.57 -6.01
C GLN A 311 -129.20 54.33 -5.14
N GLN A 312 -129.27 53.49 -4.10
CA GLN A 312 -128.12 53.10 -3.27
C GLN A 312 -127.15 52.13 -3.98
N ASN A 313 -127.59 51.40 -5.01
CA ASN A 313 -126.70 50.56 -5.81
C ASN A 313 -125.66 51.33 -6.65
N ALA A 314 -125.76 52.67 -6.73
CA ALA A 314 -124.73 53.51 -7.37
C ALA A 314 -123.53 53.82 -6.43
N LEU A 315 -123.68 53.64 -5.11
CA LEU A 315 -122.66 53.98 -4.10
C LEU A 315 -121.52 52.95 -3.98
N THR A 316 -121.65 51.76 -4.55
CA THR A 316 -120.63 50.69 -4.50
C THR A 316 -119.37 51.04 -5.29
N SER A 317 -119.45 51.96 -6.26
CA SER A 317 -118.28 52.44 -7.01
C SER A 317 -117.35 53.34 -6.18
N VAL A 318 -117.90 54.09 -5.21
CA VAL A 318 -117.12 54.97 -4.32
C VAL A 318 -116.41 54.16 -3.24
N GLU A 319 -117.03 53.07 -2.77
CA GLU A 319 -116.42 52.15 -1.81
C GLU A 319 -115.23 51.41 -2.43
N GLN A 320 -115.32 51.04 -3.71
CA GLN A 320 -114.24 50.36 -4.43
C GLN A 320 -112.98 51.23 -4.57
N VAL A 321 -113.13 52.52 -4.89
CA VAL A 321 -112.01 53.49 -4.94
C VAL A 321 -111.40 53.73 -3.55
N LYS A 322 -112.20 53.70 -2.48
CA LYS A 322 -111.70 53.83 -1.11
C LYS A 322 -110.89 52.63 -0.66
N VAL A 323 -111.26 51.42 -1.09
CA VAL A 323 -110.48 50.21 -0.78
C VAL A 323 -109.12 50.24 -1.48
N GLU A 324 -109.06 50.69 -2.74
CA GLU A 324 -107.78 50.86 -3.45
C GLU A 324 -106.88 51.92 -2.80
N GLN A 325 -107.44 53.02 -2.32
CA GLN A 325 -106.69 54.03 -1.54
C GLN A 325 -106.14 53.47 -0.23
N LEU A 326 -106.92 52.65 0.49
CA LEU A 326 -106.49 52.03 1.73
C LEU A 326 -105.39 50.98 1.52
N ILE A 327 -105.42 50.24 0.41
CA ILE A 327 -104.36 49.28 0.05
C ILE A 327 -103.05 50.02 -0.24
N ALA A 328 -103.09 51.12 -1.01
CA ALA A 328 -101.90 51.93 -1.29
C ALA A 328 -101.32 52.57 -0.02
N GLU A 329 -102.18 52.96 0.93
CA GLU A 329 -101.76 53.50 2.23
C GLU A 329 -101.16 52.40 3.14
N GLU A 330 -101.66 51.17 3.08
CA GLU A 330 -101.09 50.01 3.77
C GLU A 330 -99.69 49.66 3.22
N GLU A 331 -99.49 49.69 1.90
CA GLU A 331 -98.17 49.46 1.29
C GLU A 331 -97.15 50.53 1.72
N ARG A 332 -97.56 51.80 1.84
CA ARG A 332 -96.70 52.88 2.34
C ARG A 332 -96.31 52.65 3.81
N LEU A 333 -97.26 52.27 4.65
CA LEU A 333 -97.02 51.96 6.06
C LEU A 333 -96.13 50.72 6.24
N MET A 334 -96.15 49.77 5.30
CA MET A 334 -95.25 48.62 5.29
C MET A 334 -93.80 49.02 5.01
N TYR A 335 -93.57 50.00 4.13
CA TYR A 335 -92.23 50.59 3.93
C TYR A 335 -91.74 51.32 5.18
N GLU A 336 -92.56 52.17 5.80
CA GLU A 336 -92.22 52.82 7.08
C GLU A 336 -91.96 51.82 8.21
N GLN A 337 -92.72 50.71 8.27
CA GLN A 337 -92.46 49.62 9.23
C GLN A 337 -91.10 48.97 8.99
N SER A 338 -90.66 48.84 7.73
CA SER A 338 -89.34 48.29 7.40
C SER A 338 -88.21 49.20 7.88
N ASP A 339 -88.34 50.51 7.71
CA ASP A 339 -87.34 51.48 8.18
C ASP A 339 -87.31 51.56 9.71
N LEU A 340 -88.48 51.57 10.37
CA LEU A 340 -88.58 51.50 11.83
C LEU A 340 -88.01 50.19 12.39
N ARG A 341 -88.00 49.08 11.64
CA ARG A 341 -87.33 47.84 12.07
C ARG A 341 -85.81 48.00 12.12
N ILE A 342 -85.22 48.79 11.23
CA ILE A 342 -83.78 49.09 11.26
C ILE A 342 -83.47 49.91 12.51
N GLU A 343 -84.31 50.91 12.82
CA GLU A 343 -84.17 51.76 14.01
C GLU A 343 -84.38 50.96 15.32
N VAL A 344 -85.28 49.96 15.32
CA VAL A 344 -85.47 49.02 16.45
C VAL A 344 -84.24 48.14 16.68
N VAL A 345 -83.48 47.76 15.65
CA VAL A 345 -82.23 47.00 15.82
C VAL A 345 -81.16 47.87 16.51
N GLU A 346 -81.06 49.15 16.16
CA GLU A 346 -80.17 50.10 16.83
C GLU A 346 -80.60 50.39 18.29
N LEU A 347 -81.91 50.54 18.53
CA LEU A 347 -82.45 50.68 19.88
C LEU A 347 -82.30 49.41 20.72
N GLN A 348 -82.39 48.21 20.12
CA GLN A 348 -82.11 46.95 20.82
C GLN A 348 -80.64 46.82 21.23
N ARG A 349 -79.71 47.30 20.39
CA ARG A 349 -78.29 47.37 20.74
C ARG A 349 -78.05 48.32 21.92
N LEU A 350 -78.71 49.49 21.93
CA LEU A 350 -78.65 50.43 23.05
C LEU A 350 -79.33 49.90 24.32
N ALA A 351 -80.44 49.15 24.19
CA ALA A 351 -81.14 48.53 25.31
C ALA A 351 -80.34 47.39 25.96
N ALA A 352 -79.57 46.62 25.18
CA ALA A 352 -78.65 45.61 25.70
C ALA A 352 -77.54 46.24 26.55
N ILE A 353 -76.94 47.35 26.07
CA ILE A 353 -75.94 48.12 26.82
C ILE A 353 -76.55 48.67 28.13
N LYS A 354 -77.81 49.16 28.08
CA LYS A 354 -78.55 49.63 29.27
C LYS A 354 -78.94 48.51 30.24
N ALA A 355 -79.18 47.29 29.74
CA ALA A 355 -79.50 46.13 30.56
C ALA A 355 -78.26 45.65 31.33
N ASP A 356 -77.10 45.60 30.68
CA ASP A 356 -75.82 45.28 31.31
C ASP A 356 -75.45 46.31 32.39
N GLU A 357 -75.68 47.62 32.17
CA GLU A 357 -75.55 48.66 33.21
C GLU A 357 -76.47 48.43 34.42
N ARG A 358 -77.72 47.99 34.20
CA ARG A 358 -78.68 47.71 35.29
C ARG A 358 -78.30 46.46 36.07
N GLU A 359 -77.78 45.44 35.39
CA GLU A 359 -77.37 44.18 36.03
C GLU A 359 -76.10 44.38 36.87
N GLN A 360 -75.19 45.27 36.44
CA GLN A 360 -74.06 45.73 37.26
C GLN A 360 -74.54 46.43 38.55
N LYS A 361 -75.51 47.36 38.44
CA LYS A 361 -76.07 48.10 39.58
C LYS A 361 -76.93 47.25 40.53
N ALA A 362 -77.64 46.24 40.01
CA ALA A 362 -78.42 45.29 40.83
C ALA A 362 -77.50 44.38 41.66
N ARG A 363 -76.36 43.95 41.09
CA ARG A 363 -75.33 43.19 41.82
C ARG A 363 -74.67 44.01 42.93
N ASP A 364 -74.51 45.32 42.76
CA ASP A 364 -74.00 46.21 43.80
C ASP A 364 -75.02 46.49 44.92
N LEU A 365 -76.32 46.59 44.59
CA LEU A 365 -77.41 46.74 45.58
C LEU A 365 -77.63 45.47 46.41
N GLN A 366 -77.52 44.29 45.80
CA GLN A 366 -77.65 43.00 46.49
C GLN A 366 -76.46 42.73 47.43
N ARG A 367 -75.26 43.26 47.13
CA ARG A 367 -74.10 43.29 48.05
C ARG A 367 -74.27 44.28 49.21
N ALA A 368 -75.06 45.35 49.05
CA ALA A 368 -75.39 46.29 50.11
C ALA A 368 -76.52 45.80 51.04
N GLN A 369 -77.49 45.03 50.53
CA GLN A 369 -78.63 44.50 51.31
C GLN A 369 -78.27 43.34 52.24
N VAL A 370 -77.20 42.58 51.96
CA VAL A 370 -76.68 41.54 52.87
C VAL A 370 -76.00 42.15 54.13
N LYS A 371 -75.75 43.47 54.16
CA LYS A 371 -75.16 44.16 55.31
C LYS A 371 -76.17 44.83 56.28
N ILE A 372 -77.47 44.87 55.96
CA ILE A 372 -78.50 45.47 56.85
C ILE A 372 -79.75 44.59 56.83
N TYR A 373 -79.73 43.44 57.51
CA TYR A 373 -80.79 43.02 58.44
C TYR A 373 -80.38 41.73 59.17
N CYS A 374 -79.36 41.87 60.02
CA CYS A 374 -79.19 41.06 61.22
C CYS A 374 -79.53 41.94 62.45
N ILE A 375 -80.73 42.54 62.43
CA ILE A 375 -81.26 43.32 63.55
C ILE A 375 -82.74 42.94 63.70
N LEU A 376 -83.01 42.16 64.75
CA LEU A 376 -84.29 41.99 65.45
C LEU A 376 -85.41 41.21 64.70
N CYS A 377 -85.72 39.93 64.99
CA CYS A 377 -86.02 39.24 66.25
C CYS A 377 -87.44 39.52 66.81
N HIS A 378 -88.23 38.43 66.91
CA HIS A 378 -89.17 38.09 68.00
C HIS A 378 -90.62 38.64 68.04
N THR A 379 -91.53 37.65 68.13
CA THR A 379 -92.67 37.47 69.07
C THR A 379 -93.95 38.31 68.96
N CYS A 380 -95.01 37.60 68.55
CA CYS A 380 -96.27 37.27 69.26
C CYS A 380 -97.10 38.34 70.02
N ASP A 381 -98.40 38.25 69.69
CA ASP A 381 -99.58 38.13 70.58
C ASP A 381 -100.46 39.35 70.95
N ALA A 382 -101.69 39.29 70.40
CA ALA A 382 -102.97 39.07 71.09
C ALA A 382 -103.68 40.19 71.91
N LYS A 383 -104.93 40.43 71.47
CA LYS A 383 -106.22 40.36 72.20
C LYS A 383 -106.89 41.60 72.86
N MET A 384 -108.23 41.47 72.87
CA MET A 384 -109.31 42.01 73.75
C MET A 384 -109.96 43.36 73.30
N PHE A 385 -111.28 43.65 73.43
CA PHE A 385 -112.48 43.00 74.00
C PHE A 385 -113.78 43.80 73.62
N ASP A 386 -114.97 43.15 73.66
CA ASP A 386 -116.33 43.53 74.19
C ASP A 386 -116.89 44.99 74.13
N THR A 387 -118.20 45.33 74.11
CA THR A 387 -119.50 44.70 74.47
C THR A 387 -120.68 45.61 74.03
N GLY A 388 -121.86 45.02 73.73
CA GLY A 388 -123.13 45.28 74.46
C GLY A 388 -124.12 46.43 74.12
N VAL A 389 -125.42 46.04 74.10
CA VAL A 389 -126.65 46.76 74.55
C VAL A 389 -127.39 47.62 73.49
N LEU A 390 -128.51 47.13 72.91
CA LEU A 390 -129.92 47.25 73.34
C LEU A 390 -130.53 48.64 73.05
N ASP A 391 -131.53 48.73 72.16
CA ASP A 391 -132.74 49.49 72.50
C ASP A 391 -134.01 49.04 71.78
N ARG A 392 -135.11 49.32 72.47
CA ARG A 392 -136.46 48.77 72.41
C ARG A 392 -137.45 49.83 71.89
N VAL A 393 -138.44 49.35 71.13
CA VAL A 393 -139.89 49.62 71.31
C VAL A 393 -140.44 50.96 70.77
N ILE A 394 -141.74 50.90 70.42
CA ILE A 394 -142.76 51.99 70.24
C ILE A 394 -142.90 52.45 68.76
N THR A 395 -144.03 52.38 68.04
CA THR A 395 -145.48 52.05 68.23
C THR A 395 -146.12 52.04 66.82
N SER A 396 -147.09 51.18 66.46
CA SER A 396 -148.57 51.38 66.53
C SER A 396 -149.11 52.45 65.53
N VAL A 397 -150.28 52.40 64.88
CA VAL A 397 -151.52 51.60 64.97
C VAL A 397 -152.40 52.02 63.77
N SER A 398 -153.27 51.12 63.28
CA SER A 398 -154.67 51.37 62.82
C SER A 398 -155.17 50.15 62.04
N HIS A 399 -156.36 49.56 62.22
CA HIS A 399 -157.47 49.78 63.14
C HIS A 399 -158.32 48.48 63.10
N ARG A 400 -158.79 48.00 64.26
CA ARG A 400 -159.73 46.88 64.42
C ARG A 400 -161.16 47.29 64.07
N PHE A 401 -162.02 46.30 63.81
CA PHE A 401 -163.37 46.00 64.39
C PHE A 401 -164.14 45.11 63.38
N GLU A 402 -164.94 44.06 63.66
CA GLU A 402 -165.86 43.60 64.73
C GLU A 402 -166.02 42.05 64.56
N SER A 403 -166.14 41.15 65.56
CA SER A 403 -167.22 40.88 66.55
C SER A 403 -168.59 40.53 65.91
N CYS A 404 -169.48 39.62 66.31
CA CYS A 404 -169.57 38.41 67.16
C CYS A 404 -171.06 37.98 67.14
N ILE A 405 -171.38 36.69 66.90
CA ILE A 405 -172.55 35.90 67.37
C ILE A 405 -174.01 36.31 67.01
N THR A 406 -174.90 35.30 67.00
CA THR A 406 -176.38 35.25 67.30
C THR A 406 -177.23 34.75 66.10
N GLN A 407 -177.62 33.47 66.00
CA GLN A 407 -178.78 32.74 66.59
C GLN A 407 -180.16 32.91 65.89
N LEU A 408 -180.73 31.74 65.53
CA LEU A 408 -182.12 31.27 65.69
C LEU A 408 -183.24 31.62 64.66
N LEU A 409 -183.76 30.52 64.08
CA LEU A 409 -185.17 30.12 63.87
C LEU A 409 -186.10 31.01 63.02
N SER A 410 -186.51 30.50 61.86
CA SER A 410 -187.72 29.65 61.77
C SER A 410 -188.14 29.39 60.32
N SER A 411 -188.76 28.24 60.17
CA SER A 411 -189.09 27.52 58.95
C SER A 411 -190.23 28.14 58.12
N LYS A 412 -189.91 28.54 56.87
CA LYS A 412 -190.84 28.50 55.72
C LYS A 412 -190.07 28.60 54.39
N SER A 413 -189.05 27.76 54.17
CA SER A 413 -188.28 27.79 52.90
C SER A 413 -187.45 26.52 52.64
N ASN A 414 -188.07 25.33 52.72
CA ASN A 414 -187.35 24.04 52.72
C ASN A 414 -187.00 23.45 51.33
N HIS A 415 -187.22 24.19 50.23
CA HIS A 415 -186.74 23.80 48.90
C HIS A 415 -185.80 24.84 48.25
N PHE A 416 -185.93 26.13 48.56
CA PHE A 416 -185.01 27.17 48.09
C PHE A 416 -183.66 27.14 48.84
N LEU A 417 -183.67 26.81 50.14
CA LEU A 417 -182.45 26.76 50.97
C LEU A 417 -181.58 25.51 50.74
N ARG A 418 -182.16 24.39 50.30
CA ARG A 418 -181.41 23.18 49.88
C ARG A 418 -180.70 23.39 48.55
N TYR A 419 -181.30 24.13 47.62
CA TYR A 419 -180.67 24.53 46.37
C TYR A 419 -179.55 25.57 46.60
N GLN A 420 -179.75 26.53 47.52
CA GLN A 420 -178.70 27.49 47.89
C GLN A 420 -177.53 26.85 48.64
N ARG A 421 -177.76 25.92 49.58
CA ARG A 421 -176.69 25.15 50.22
C ARG A 421 -175.98 24.21 49.25
N ALA A 422 -176.71 23.54 48.36
CA ALA A 422 -176.08 22.72 47.33
C ALA A 422 -175.25 23.58 46.35
N LEU A 423 -175.68 24.82 46.06
CA LEU A 423 -174.90 25.77 45.27
C LEU A 423 -173.67 26.30 46.03
N GLU A 424 -173.76 26.56 47.33
CA GLU A 424 -172.62 26.96 48.17
C GLU A 424 -171.65 25.79 48.41
N ASP A 425 -172.14 24.57 48.59
CA ASP A 425 -171.34 23.35 48.65
C ASP A 425 -170.71 23.04 47.29
N LEU A 426 -171.42 23.24 46.19
CA LEU A 426 -170.85 23.18 44.85
C LEU A 426 -169.78 24.25 44.68
N LYS A 427 -169.98 25.49 45.18
CA LYS A 427 -168.99 26.57 45.15
C LYS A 427 -167.76 26.25 45.98
N THR A 428 -167.90 25.72 47.19
CA THR A 428 -166.78 25.34 48.07
C THR A 428 -166.03 24.12 47.54
N LYS A 429 -166.74 23.14 46.96
CA LYS A 429 -166.11 22.02 46.24
C LYS A 429 -165.43 22.49 44.96
N GLN A 430 -166.01 23.43 44.21
CA GLN A 430 -165.39 24.03 43.04
C GLN A 430 -164.14 24.83 43.41
N LEU A 431 -164.17 25.56 44.53
CA LEU A 431 -163.00 26.25 45.09
C LEU A 431 -161.93 25.24 45.54
N SER A 432 -162.31 24.13 46.19
CA SER A 432 -161.38 23.07 46.57
C SER A 432 -160.76 22.34 45.37
N ILE A 433 -161.54 22.13 44.30
CA ILE A 433 -161.05 21.59 43.02
C ILE A 433 -160.06 22.57 42.39
N THR A 434 -160.40 23.87 42.39
CA THR A 434 -159.52 24.93 41.86
C THR A 434 -158.22 25.01 42.67
N ASP A 435 -158.28 24.91 44.00
CA ASP A 435 -157.10 24.88 44.88
C ASP A 435 -156.25 23.62 44.68
N ASN A 436 -156.87 22.45 44.51
CA ASN A 436 -156.13 21.21 44.21
C ASN A 436 -155.53 21.22 42.79
N GLN A 437 -156.20 21.81 41.81
CA GLN A 437 -155.62 22.04 40.47
C GLN A 437 -154.44 23.01 40.52
N LYS A 438 -154.52 24.09 41.31
CA LYS A 438 -153.38 24.98 41.57
C LYS A 438 -152.23 24.24 42.23
N LYS A 439 -152.48 23.44 43.27
CA LYS A 439 -151.44 22.59 43.90
C LYS A 439 -150.83 21.58 42.94
N HIS A 440 -151.63 20.99 42.05
CA HIS A 440 -151.12 20.08 41.01
C HIS A 440 -150.23 20.82 40.00
N GLN A 441 -150.63 22.01 39.55
CA GLN A 441 -149.82 22.86 38.68
C GLN A 441 -148.52 23.29 39.38
N GLU A 442 -148.58 23.72 40.65
CA GLU A 442 -147.39 24.03 41.45
C GLU A 442 -146.45 22.83 41.58
N MET A 443 -147.00 21.63 41.80
CA MET A 443 -146.19 20.41 41.87
C MET A 443 -145.59 20.03 40.52
N GLN A 444 -146.32 20.20 39.41
CA GLN A 444 -145.78 20.00 38.06
C GLN A 444 -144.66 20.98 37.75
N VAL A 445 -144.80 22.25 38.13
CA VAL A 445 -143.74 23.25 37.98
C VAL A 445 -142.51 22.84 38.79
N LYS A 446 -142.69 22.48 40.07
CA LYS A 446 -141.59 21.97 40.93
C LYS A 446 -140.90 20.75 40.32
N LEU A 447 -141.65 19.79 39.79
CA LEU A 447 -141.11 18.58 39.18
C LEU A 447 -140.31 18.90 37.90
N LYS A 448 -140.79 19.87 37.10
CA LYS A 448 -140.08 20.37 35.92
C LYS A 448 -138.80 21.13 36.30
N ASP A 449 -138.80 21.86 37.41
CA ASP A 449 -137.62 22.55 37.93
C ASP A 449 -136.59 21.56 38.50
N PHE A 450 -137.02 20.51 39.19
CA PHE A 450 -136.13 19.43 39.63
C PHE A 450 -135.52 18.67 38.45
N ALA A 451 -136.27 18.40 37.38
CA ALA A 451 -135.74 17.77 36.17
C ALA A 451 -134.63 18.62 35.53
N LYS A 452 -134.84 19.93 35.40
CA LYS A 452 -133.80 20.86 34.92
C LYS A 452 -132.57 20.86 35.83
N MET A 453 -132.77 20.89 37.15
CA MET A 453 -131.66 20.85 38.11
C MET A 453 -130.85 19.56 37.99
N TYR A 454 -131.52 18.41 37.82
CA TYR A 454 -130.87 17.13 37.60
C TYR A 454 -130.04 17.12 36.32
N ASP A 455 -130.56 17.65 35.21
CA ASP A 455 -129.82 17.73 33.94
C ASP A 455 -128.57 18.63 34.06
N ILE A 456 -128.66 19.75 34.77
CA ILE A 456 -127.51 20.60 35.07
C ILE A 456 -126.46 19.81 35.86
N ILE A 457 -126.86 19.14 36.94
CA ILE A 457 -125.95 18.34 37.79
C ILE A 457 -125.33 17.19 36.99
N LYS A 458 -126.11 16.51 36.13
CA LYS A 458 -125.63 15.43 35.27
C LYS A 458 -124.60 15.94 34.26
N ASN A 459 -124.84 17.11 33.67
CA ASN A 459 -123.90 17.75 32.75
C ASN A 459 -122.61 18.17 33.45
N GLU A 460 -122.69 18.76 34.64
CA GLU A 460 -121.52 19.10 35.46
C GLU A 460 -120.75 17.85 35.90
N ARG A 461 -121.44 16.78 36.33
CA ARG A 461 -120.80 15.48 36.64
C ARG A 461 -120.03 14.95 35.44
N ASN A 462 -120.63 14.95 34.25
CA ASN A 462 -119.99 14.46 33.03
C ASN A 462 -118.78 15.33 32.64
N LYS A 463 -118.87 16.65 32.83
CA LYS A 463 -117.75 17.58 32.63
C LYS A 463 -116.58 17.27 33.58
N ILE A 464 -116.88 17.06 34.87
CA ILE A 464 -115.86 16.70 35.88
C ILE A 464 -115.23 15.34 35.55
N VAL A 465 -116.03 14.34 35.16
CA VAL A 465 -115.51 13.02 34.75
C VAL A 465 -114.56 13.13 33.55
N ASN A 466 -114.93 13.91 32.53
CA ASN A 466 -114.06 14.14 31.37
C ASN A 466 -112.76 14.86 31.75
N LEU A 467 -112.81 15.82 32.68
CA LEU A 467 -111.61 16.49 33.21
C LEU A 467 -110.71 15.52 33.98
N ILE A 468 -111.28 14.64 34.81
CA ILE A 468 -110.55 13.60 35.53
C ILE A 468 -109.87 12.66 34.53
N GLN A 469 -110.61 12.14 33.55
CA GLN A 469 -110.05 11.23 32.54
C GLN A 469 -108.90 11.89 31.76
N THR A 470 -109.08 13.14 31.33
CA THR A 470 -108.04 13.90 30.62
C THR A 470 -106.80 14.12 31.51
N SER A 471 -107.00 14.43 32.79
CA SER A 471 -105.92 14.61 33.76
C SER A 471 -105.17 13.30 34.01
N THR A 472 -105.87 12.19 34.21
CA THR A 472 -105.29 10.86 34.40
C THR A 472 -104.50 10.41 33.17
N GLN A 473 -105.03 10.65 31.97
CA GLN A 473 -104.31 10.38 30.72
C GLN A 473 -103.03 11.22 30.61
N ARG A 474 -103.09 12.53 30.85
CA ARG A 474 -101.90 13.39 30.86
C ARG A 474 -100.87 12.93 31.90
N ALA A 475 -101.30 12.50 33.09
CA ALA A 475 -100.41 11.97 34.10
C ALA A 475 -99.75 10.64 33.69
N ALA A 476 -100.44 9.78 32.93
CA ALA A 476 -99.86 8.57 32.34
C ALA A 476 -98.83 8.91 31.26
N GLU A 477 -99.15 9.83 30.34
CA GLU A 477 -98.22 10.29 29.30
C GLU A 477 -96.95 10.92 29.90
N MET A 478 -97.09 11.71 30.98
CA MET A 478 -95.93 12.28 31.67
C MET A 478 -95.07 11.22 32.36
N ARG A 479 -95.68 10.16 32.93
CA ARG A 479 -94.94 9.04 33.52
C ARG A 479 -94.12 8.29 32.46
N GLU A 480 -94.68 8.04 31.29
CA GLU A 480 -93.92 7.43 30.18
C GLU A 480 -92.79 8.33 29.68
N LYS A 481 -93.02 9.65 29.57
CA LYS A 481 -91.94 10.60 29.25
C LYS A 481 -90.80 10.58 30.27
N ILE A 482 -91.12 10.49 31.57
CA ILE A 482 -90.11 10.37 32.62
C ILE A 482 -89.29 9.08 32.46
N LYS A 483 -89.93 7.94 32.17
CA LYS A 483 -89.22 6.68 31.92
C LYS A 483 -88.28 6.77 30.72
N ILE A 484 -88.73 7.37 29.61
CA ILE A 484 -87.90 7.56 28.41
C ILE A 484 -86.67 8.42 28.75
N LEU A 485 -86.86 9.55 29.45
CA LEU A 485 -85.76 10.42 29.87
C LEU A 485 -84.81 9.72 30.85
N GLN A 486 -85.31 8.87 31.75
CA GLN A 486 -84.47 8.06 32.64
C GLN A 486 -83.59 7.08 31.86
N ASN A 487 -84.16 6.38 30.88
CA ASN A 487 -83.41 5.49 29.99
C ASN A 487 -82.36 6.27 29.20
N GLU A 488 -82.70 7.45 28.70
CA GLU A 488 -81.76 8.31 27.96
C GLU A 488 -80.60 8.80 28.84
N ILE A 489 -80.88 9.16 30.10
CA ILE A 489 -79.85 9.49 31.09
C ILE A 489 -78.92 8.29 31.33
N GLU A 490 -79.46 7.07 31.42
CA GLU A 490 -78.66 5.87 31.65
C GLU A 490 -77.77 5.49 30.46
N ILE A 491 -78.30 5.63 29.23
CA ILE A 491 -77.53 5.47 27.99
C ILE A 491 -76.38 6.49 27.96
N LEU A 492 -76.67 7.76 28.25
CA LEU A 492 -75.67 8.83 28.28
C LEU A 492 -74.61 8.57 29.37
N ARG A 493 -74.99 8.11 30.56
CA ARG A 493 -74.04 7.73 31.63
C ARG A 493 -73.10 6.62 31.19
N THR A 494 -73.64 5.57 30.56
CA THR A 494 -72.83 4.47 30.02
C THR A 494 -71.89 4.96 28.92
N ALA A 495 -72.34 5.86 28.05
CA ALA A 495 -71.52 6.47 27.01
C ALA A 495 -70.37 7.31 27.60
N VAL A 496 -70.64 8.14 28.61
CA VAL A 496 -69.62 8.92 29.33
C VAL A 496 -68.60 8.00 30.00
N ASN A 497 -69.03 6.99 30.74
CA ASN A 497 -68.14 6.02 31.38
C ASN A 497 -67.25 5.28 30.37
N ASN A 498 -67.79 4.93 29.20
CA ASN A 498 -67.00 4.32 28.13
C ASN A 498 -65.97 5.29 27.54
N LYS A 499 -66.32 6.57 27.38
CA LYS A 499 -65.37 7.60 26.92
C LYS A 499 -64.29 7.87 27.95
N ASP A 500 -64.60 7.89 29.24
CA ASP A 500 -63.61 8.04 30.30
C ASP A 500 -62.62 6.88 30.33
N ARG A 501 -63.09 5.63 30.18
CA ARG A 501 -62.22 4.45 30.04
C ARG A 501 -61.31 4.55 28.82
N GLN A 502 -61.84 4.99 27.68
CA GLN A 502 -61.03 5.20 26.46
C GLN A 502 -59.97 6.28 26.67
N LEU A 503 -60.34 7.39 27.31
CA LEU A 503 -59.41 8.49 27.63
C LEU A 503 -58.32 8.03 28.59
N GLN A 504 -58.65 7.27 29.64
CA GLN A 504 -57.67 6.72 30.58
C GLN A 504 -56.70 5.77 29.88
N LYS A 505 -57.20 4.91 28.99
CA LYS A 505 -56.35 4.02 28.16
C LYS A 505 -55.43 4.82 27.24
N ALA A 506 -55.91 5.90 26.63
CA ALA A 506 -55.10 6.79 25.80
C ALA A 506 -54.02 7.51 26.61
N LYS A 507 -54.36 8.02 27.81
CA LYS A 507 -53.39 8.66 28.72
C LYS A 507 -52.27 7.71 29.13
N LEU A 508 -52.59 6.48 29.51
CA LEU A 508 -51.60 5.46 29.85
C LEU A 508 -50.69 5.10 28.66
N LYS A 509 -51.26 4.95 27.46
CA LYS A 509 -50.47 4.73 26.23
C LYS A 509 -49.51 5.89 25.94
N HIS A 510 -49.97 7.12 26.10
CA HIS A 510 -49.14 8.30 25.91
C HIS A 510 -48.00 8.36 26.93
N GLN A 511 -48.29 8.11 28.20
CA GLN A 511 -47.28 8.05 29.26
C GLN A 511 -46.23 6.96 28.98
N ASN A 512 -46.65 5.75 28.59
CA ASN A 512 -45.73 4.69 28.19
C ASN A 512 -44.87 5.10 26.99
N SER A 513 -45.45 5.78 26.00
CA SER A 513 -44.71 6.28 24.83
C SER A 513 -43.65 7.32 25.20
N ILE A 514 -43.94 8.19 26.18
CA ILE A 514 -42.96 9.15 26.73
C ILE A 514 -41.79 8.41 27.37
N VAL A 515 -42.07 7.42 28.23
CA VAL A 515 -41.03 6.64 28.91
C VAL A 515 -40.14 5.92 27.91
N VAL A 516 -40.74 5.28 26.88
CA VAL A 516 -39.98 4.60 25.82
C VAL A 516 -39.13 5.59 25.03
N ARG A 517 -39.69 6.75 24.64
CA ARG A 517 -38.95 7.80 23.93
C ARG A 517 -37.74 8.27 24.75
N ASP A 518 -37.91 8.49 26.05
CA ASP A 518 -36.83 8.98 26.90
C ASP A 518 -35.76 7.91 27.14
N SER A 519 -36.16 6.63 27.24
CA SER A 519 -35.22 5.48 27.22
C SER A 519 -34.40 5.44 25.94
N LEU A 520 -35.06 5.52 24.77
CA LEU A 520 -34.39 5.52 23.47
C LEU A 520 -33.46 6.72 23.29
N ARG A 521 -33.85 7.91 23.78
CA ARG A 521 -32.97 9.09 23.78
C ARG A 521 -31.70 8.85 24.60
N ASN A 522 -31.82 8.20 25.75
CA ASN A 522 -30.67 7.84 26.58
C ASN A 522 -29.76 6.82 25.89
N GLU A 523 -30.33 5.82 25.22
CA GLU A 523 -29.56 4.85 24.42
C GLU A 523 -28.83 5.51 23.25
N VAL A 524 -29.51 6.40 22.52
CA VAL A 524 -28.88 7.20 21.44
C VAL A 524 -27.75 8.06 21.98
N ALA A 525 -27.93 8.70 23.14
CA ALA A 525 -26.87 9.50 23.76
C ALA A 525 -25.65 8.66 24.17
N LYS A 526 -25.87 7.45 24.71
CA LYS A 526 -24.78 6.50 25.01
C LYS A 526 -24.06 6.03 23.74
N ALA A 527 -24.81 5.66 22.71
CA ALA A 527 -24.24 5.23 21.43
C ALA A 527 -23.39 6.34 20.79
N ARG A 528 -23.84 7.60 20.84
CA ARG A 528 -23.07 8.74 20.35
C ARG A 528 -21.75 8.94 21.11
N ARG A 529 -21.73 8.77 22.44
CA ARG A 529 -20.49 8.86 23.21
C ARG A 529 -19.49 7.78 22.81
N LEU A 530 -19.95 6.54 22.65
CA LEU A 530 -19.10 5.44 22.19
C LEU A 530 -18.59 5.69 20.77
N GLU A 531 -19.41 6.25 19.89
CA GLU A 531 -18.99 6.62 18.54
C GLU A 531 -17.88 7.68 18.56
N GLU A 532 -18.02 8.71 19.41
CA GLU A 532 -17.03 9.77 19.59
C GLU A 532 -15.70 9.19 20.11
N GLU A 533 -15.73 8.33 21.14
CA GLU A 533 -14.53 7.66 21.67
C GLU A 533 -13.84 6.79 20.61
N MET A 534 -14.61 6.05 19.80
CA MET A 534 -14.06 5.25 18.70
C MET A 534 -13.54 6.11 17.55
N ARG A 535 -14.08 7.31 17.36
CA ARG A 535 -13.58 8.29 16.40
C ARG A 535 -12.24 8.86 16.85
N GLU A 536 -12.10 9.23 18.12
CA GLU A 536 -10.84 9.69 18.70
C GLU A 536 -9.74 8.61 18.59
N LYS A 537 -10.06 7.36 18.91
CA LYS A 537 -9.12 6.23 18.74
C LYS A 537 -8.68 6.05 17.29
N ARG A 538 -9.60 6.16 16.33
CA ARG A 538 -9.27 6.09 14.89
C ARG A 538 -8.34 7.24 14.46
N GLU A 539 -8.59 8.45 14.94
CA GLU A 539 -7.74 9.59 14.59
C GLU A 539 -6.34 9.47 15.21
N GLN A 540 -6.25 8.98 16.46
CA GLN A 540 -4.98 8.66 17.09
C GLN A 540 -4.18 7.61 16.29
N GLN A 541 -4.83 6.49 15.92
CA GLN A 541 -4.19 5.46 15.09
C GLN A 541 -3.75 6.00 13.73
N ARG A 542 -4.53 6.91 13.13
CA ARG A 542 -4.17 7.56 11.87
C ARG A 542 -2.91 8.42 12.01
N MET A 543 -2.77 9.15 13.12
CA MET A 543 -1.54 9.90 13.43
C MET A 543 -0.35 8.98 13.64
N ASP A 544 -0.52 7.86 14.33
CA ASP A 544 0.55 6.88 14.56
C ASP A 544 1.01 6.23 13.26
N ILE A 545 0.08 5.88 12.36
CA ILE A 545 0.40 5.38 11.01
C ILE A 545 1.19 6.42 10.22
N ALA A 546 0.80 7.70 10.26
CA ALA A 546 1.53 8.76 9.58
C ALA A 546 2.97 8.91 10.11
N LYS A 547 3.16 8.79 11.44
CA LYS A 547 4.48 8.82 12.07
C LYS A 547 5.34 7.62 11.67
N LEU A 548 4.76 6.41 11.68
CA LEU A 548 5.47 5.19 11.26
C LEU A 548 5.87 5.26 9.79
N ASN A 549 4.99 5.75 8.91
CA ASN A 549 5.31 5.95 7.49
C ASN A 549 6.46 6.95 7.30
N LEU A 550 6.50 8.02 8.08
CA LEU A 550 7.62 8.97 8.05
C LEU A 550 8.94 8.29 8.44
N MET A 551 8.93 7.46 9.50
CA MET A 551 10.11 6.70 9.94
C MET A 551 10.56 5.67 8.89
N ILE A 552 9.61 4.99 8.23
CA ILE A 552 9.91 4.05 7.14
C ILE A 552 10.60 4.78 5.99
N ASN A 553 10.03 5.92 5.54
CA ASN A 553 10.61 6.70 4.46
C ASN A 553 12.04 7.18 4.80
N GLN A 554 12.28 7.60 6.04
CA GLN A 554 13.62 7.99 6.50
C GLN A 554 14.60 6.81 6.48
N ALA A 555 14.19 5.64 6.97
CA ALA A 555 15.02 4.44 6.94
C ALA A 555 15.31 3.97 5.51
N GLU A 556 14.34 4.08 4.60
CA GLU A 556 14.53 3.77 3.18
C GLU A 556 15.53 4.74 2.52
N GLU A 557 15.42 6.04 2.79
CA GLU A 557 16.41 7.03 2.33
C GLU A 557 17.82 6.72 2.83
N GLU A 558 17.97 6.38 4.11
CA GLU A 558 19.26 6.00 4.69
C GLU A 558 19.82 4.74 4.05
N MET A 559 18.98 3.73 3.79
CA MET A 559 19.37 2.50 3.11
C MET A 559 19.86 2.80 1.68
N VAL A 560 19.17 3.66 0.94
CA VAL A 560 19.60 4.09 -0.40
C VAL A 560 20.95 4.82 -0.34
N ARG A 561 21.13 5.73 0.63
CA ARG A 561 22.42 6.42 0.84
C ARG A 561 23.55 5.43 1.16
N LEU A 562 23.28 4.42 1.98
CA LEU A 562 24.26 3.40 2.32
C LEU A 562 24.65 2.55 1.11
N ARG A 563 23.68 2.09 0.30
CA ARG A 563 23.95 1.35 -0.95
C ARG A 563 24.85 2.14 -1.89
N LYS A 564 24.57 3.43 -2.08
CA LYS A 564 25.39 4.31 -2.94
C LYS A 564 26.82 4.46 -2.41
N ARG A 565 27.02 4.55 -1.09
CA ARG A 565 28.35 4.59 -0.48
C ARG A 565 29.11 3.28 -0.69
N TYR A 566 28.43 2.15 -0.52
CA TYR A 566 29.03 0.84 -0.74
C TYR A 566 29.42 0.63 -2.21
N GLU A 567 28.55 0.98 -3.15
CA GLU A 567 28.82 0.94 -4.59
C GLU A 567 30.07 1.77 -4.95
N ASN A 568 30.16 3.01 -4.44
CA ASN A 568 31.35 3.84 -4.62
C ASN A 568 32.62 3.22 -4.03
N ALA A 569 32.53 2.58 -2.84
CA ALA A 569 33.68 1.92 -2.22
C ALA A 569 34.16 0.71 -3.03
N VAL A 570 33.23 -0.08 -3.58
CA VAL A 570 33.53 -1.20 -4.48
C VAL A 570 34.17 -0.69 -5.76
N GLN A 571 33.65 0.39 -6.36
CA GLN A 571 34.24 1.00 -7.54
C GLN A 571 35.67 1.47 -7.27
N ASN A 572 35.90 2.22 -6.19
CA ASN A 572 37.24 2.68 -5.80
C ASN A 572 38.21 1.50 -5.58
N ARG A 573 37.75 0.42 -4.95
CA ARG A 573 38.56 -0.80 -4.77
C ARG A 573 38.93 -1.43 -6.11
N ASN A 574 37.96 -1.55 -7.03
CA ASN A 574 38.18 -2.13 -8.35
C ASN A 574 39.15 -1.27 -9.18
N ASP A 575 38.97 0.05 -9.19
CA ASP A 575 39.87 0.99 -9.86
C ASP A 575 41.30 0.90 -9.30
N ARG A 576 41.43 0.77 -7.98
CA ARG A 576 42.74 0.56 -7.34
C ARG A 576 43.34 -0.80 -7.67
N GLY A 577 42.52 -1.84 -7.79
CA GLY A 577 42.92 -3.16 -8.24
C GLY A 577 43.48 -3.15 -9.65
N VAL A 578 42.81 -2.45 -10.58
CA VAL A 578 43.30 -2.26 -11.96
C VAL A 578 44.65 -1.56 -11.97
N GLN A 579 44.80 -0.45 -11.24
CA GLN A 579 46.09 0.26 -11.15
C GLN A 579 47.22 -0.62 -10.60
N LEU A 580 46.93 -1.50 -9.63
CA LEU A 580 47.93 -2.43 -9.08
C LEU A 580 48.36 -3.48 -10.12
N ILE A 581 47.42 -3.95 -10.94
CA ILE A 581 47.72 -4.88 -12.04
C ILE A 581 48.60 -4.19 -13.08
N GLU A 582 48.22 -3.00 -13.54
CA GLU A 582 49.02 -2.19 -14.48
C GLU A 582 50.45 -1.96 -13.95
N ARG A 583 50.59 -1.63 -12.66
CA ARG A 583 51.90 -1.45 -12.03
C ARG A 583 52.71 -2.73 -11.93
N ASN A 584 52.07 -3.87 -11.68
CA ASN A 584 52.76 -5.16 -11.70
C ASN A 584 53.21 -5.53 -13.12
N GLU A 585 52.41 -5.25 -14.15
CA GLU A 585 52.81 -5.44 -15.55
C GLU A 585 54.02 -4.57 -15.91
N GLU A 586 54.03 -3.28 -15.49
CA GLU A 586 55.19 -2.40 -15.65
C GLU A 586 56.46 -3.01 -15.00
N VAL A 587 56.34 -3.56 -13.79
CA VAL A 587 57.44 -4.23 -13.09
C VAL A 587 57.92 -5.47 -13.84
N CYS A 588 57.01 -6.31 -14.35
CA CYS A 588 57.37 -7.47 -15.18
C CYS A 588 58.14 -7.05 -16.44
N ILE A 589 57.69 -5.99 -17.12
CA ILE A 589 58.38 -5.44 -18.29
C ILE A 589 59.80 -4.96 -17.91
N PHE A 590 59.96 -4.32 -16.75
CA PHE A 590 61.28 -3.90 -16.27
C PHE A 590 62.20 -5.08 -15.98
N TYR A 591 61.70 -6.16 -15.37
CA TYR A 591 62.49 -7.38 -15.15
C TYR A 591 62.95 -8.01 -16.47
N GLU A 592 62.06 -8.12 -17.45
CA GLU A 592 62.40 -8.65 -18.78
C GLU A 592 63.48 -7.79 -19.44
N LYS A 593 63.32 -6.47 -19.39
CA LYS A 593 64.29 -5.50 -19.93
C LYS A 593 65.64 -5.59 -19.24
N LEU A 594 65.65 -5.73 -17.92
CA LEU A 594 66.88 -5.87 -17.13
C LEU A 594 67.59 -7.18 -17.49
N ASN A 595 66.85 -8.28 -17.64
CA ASN A 595 67.42 -9.56 -18.05
C ASN A 595 68.02 -9.52 -19.48
N ILE A 596 67.35 -8.85 -20.42
CA ILE A 596 67.89 -8.60 -21.77
C ILE A 596 69.16 -7.74 -21.69
N GLN A 597 69.19 -6.71 -20.84
CA GLN A 597 70.38 -5.88 -20.65
C GLN A 597 71.54 -6.65 -20.01
N ASP A 598 71.27 -7.47 -18.99
CA ASP A 598 72.28 -8.32 -18.34
C ASP A 598 72.89 -9.32 -19.32
N THR A 599 72.07 -9.94 -20.18
CA THR A 599 72.57 -10.84 -21.22
C THR A 599 73.39 -10.10 -22.29
N LEU A 600 72.98 -8.89 -22.69
CA LEU A 600 73.77 -8.04 -23.58
C LEU A 600 75.11 -7.65 -22.97
N ILE A 601 75.15 -7.28 -21.68
CA ILE A 601 76.40 -6.94 -20.98
C ILE A 601 77.33 -8.16 -20.94
N ARG A 602 76.83 -9.34 -20.54
CA ARG A 602 77.64 -10.57 -20.52
C ARG A 602 78.20 -10.91 -21.90
N ASN A 603 77.39 -10.81 -22.96
CA ASN A 603 77.86 -11.04 -24.32
C ASN A 603 78.91 -10.01 -24.73
N GLY A 604 78.70 -8.73 -24.39
CA GLY A 604 79.65 -7.65 -24.61
C GLY A 604 80.97 -7.86 -23.87
N ASP A 605 80.93 -8.32 -22.62
CA ASP A 605 82.12 -8.64 -21.82
C ASP A 605 82.93 -9.79 -22.47
N VAL A 606 82.25 -10.82 -22.98
CA VAL A 606 82.90 -11.94 -23.69
C VAL A 606 83.56 -11.46 -24.98
N GLU A 607 82.86 -10.66 -25.80
CA GLU A 607 83.46 -10.09 -27.02
C GLU A 607 84.64 -9.16 -26.70
N LEU A 608 84.52 -8.33 -25.65
CA LEU A 608 85.57 -7.43 -25.21
C LEU A 608 86.80 -8.20 -24.73
N GLN A 609 86.62 -9.27 -23.94
CA GLN A 609 87.70 -10.18 -23.56
C GLN A 609 88.38 -10.79 -24.79
N GLY A 610 87.60 -11.24 -25.78
CA GLY A 610 88.15 -11.75 -27.05
C GLY A 610 89.01 -10.71 -27.78
N ARG A 611 88.56 -9.45 -27.82
CA ARG A 611 89.34 -8.34 -28.40
C ARG A 611 90.59 -8.01 -27.58
N GLU A 612 90.52 -8.07 -26.26
CA GLU A 612 91.68 -7.86 -25.39
C GLU A 612 92.73 -8.96 -25.55
N GLU A 613 92.31 -10.20 -25.76
CA GLU A 613 93.20 -11.31 -26.11
C GLU A 613 93.84 -11.13 -27.48
N GLU A 614 93.07 -10.72 -28.48
CA GLU A 614 93.57 -10.38 -29.82
C GLU A 614 94.62 -9.25 -29.75
N ILE A 615 94.33 -8.18 -28.99
CA ILE A 615 95.29 -7.09 -28.74
C ILE A 615 96.54 -7.62 -28.01
N ARG A 616 96.39 -8.51 -27.03
CA ARG A 616 97.53 -9.13 -26.33
C ARG A 616 98.39 -9.93 -27.29
N PHE A 617 97.78 -10.73 -28.14
CA PHE A 617 98.47 -11.53 -29.16
C PHE A 617 99.24 -10.63 -30.12
N LEU A 618 98.58 -9.61 -30.69
CA LEU A 618 99.22 -8.64 -31.59
C LEU A 618 100.37 -7.88 -30.92
N LYS A 619 100.23 -7.52 -29.63
CA LYS A 619 101.33 -6.92 -28.85
C LYS A 619 102.52 -7.88 -28.75
N MET A 620 102.26 -9.17 -28.54
CA MET A 620 103.29 -10.21 -28.45
C MET A 620 104.01 -10.40 -29.79
N GLU A 621 103.26 -10.47 -30.90
CA GLU A 621 103.83 -10.50 -32.26
C GLU A 621 104.67 -9.25 -32.54
N LEU A 622 104.18 -8.07 -32.16
CA LEU A 622 104.91 -6.82 -32.32
C LEU A 622 106.22 -6.83 -31.52
N THR A 623 106.22 -7.37 -30.30
CA THR A 623 107.47 -7.53 -29.52
C THR A 623 108.44 -8.52 -30.16
N GLU A 624 107.95 -9.62 -30.72
CA GLU A 624 108.80 -10.59 -31.41
C GLU A 624 109.40 -10.00 -32.69
N LEU A 625 108.61 -9.31 -33.50
CA LEU A 625 109.09 -8.59 -34.68
C LEU A 625 110.13 -7.52 -34.31
N LYS A 626 109.90 -6.76 -33.23
CA LYS A 626 110.91 -5.83 -32.70
C LYS A 626 112.21 -6.55 -32.31
N ARG A 627 112.11 -7.69 -31.62
CA ARG A 627 113.27 -8.52 -31.27
C ARG A 627 114.01 -9.01 -32.52
N SER A 628 113.29 -9.49 -33.54
CA SER A 628 113.88 -9.89 -34.82
C SER A 628 114.61 -8.72 -35.50
N ILE A 629 114.01 -7.53 -35.52
CA ILE A 629 114.65 -6.32 -36.06
C ILE A 629 115.92 -5.98 -35.28
N ASP A 630 115.90 -6.07 -33.95
CA ASP A 630 117.08 -5.77 -33.13
C ASP A 630 118.22 -6.79 -33.34
N ILE A 631 117.89 -8.08 -33.50
CA ILE A 631 118.86 -9.11 -33.87
C ILE A 631 119.48 -8.80 -35.24
N LEU A 632 118.67 -8.49 -36.24
CA LEU A 632 119.14 -8.12 -37.58
C LEU A 632 120.01 -6.86 -37.55
N LYS A 633 119.64 -5.85 -36.74
CA LYS A 633 120.46 -4.65 -36.53
C LYS A 633 121.80 -4.97 -35.89
N ARG A 634 121.86 -5.91 -34.94
CA ARG A 634 123.12 -6.38 -34.33
C ARG A 634 124.00 -7.20 -35.28
N GLN A 635 123.41 -7.84 -36.30
CA GLN A 635 124.16 -8.54 -37.36
C GLN A 635 124.67 -7.60 -38.46
N LEU A 636 124.12 -6.39 -38.56
CA LEU A 636 124.49 -5.38 -39.57
C LEU A 636 125.99 -4.98 -39.53
N PRO A 637 126.65 -4.79 -38.38
CA PRO A 637 128.09 -4.51 -38.31
C PRO A 637 128.93 -5.63 -38.91
N ASN A 638 128.62 -6.90 -38.60
CA ASN A 638 129.34 -8.05 -39.16
C ASN A 638 129.23 -8.08 -40.69
N LYS A 639 128.04 -7.75 -41.23
CA LYS A 639 127.87 -7.60 -42.68
C LYS A 639 128.72 -6.46 -43.24
N LYS A 640 128.74 -5.30 -42.58
CA LYS A 640 129.59 -4.17 -42.99
C LYS A 640 131.08 -4.49 -42.91
N GLU A 641 131.53 -5.23 -41.90
CA GLU A 641 132.91 -5.70 -41.76
C GLU A 641 133.27 -6.69 -42.87
N LEU A 642 132.36 -7.62 -43.21
CA LEU A 642 132.52 -8.52 -44.36
C LEU A 642 132.58 -7.74 -45.69
N GLU A 643 131.73 -6.73 -45.87
CA GLU A 643 131.75 -5.85 -47.06
C GLU A 643 133.07 -5.04 -47.12
N GLN A 644 133.54 -4.49 -45.99
CA GLN A 644 134.84 -3.79 -45.92
C GLN A 644 136.02 -4.73 -46.16
N GLY A 645 135.97 -5.94 -45.61
CA GLY A 645 136.94 -7.01 -45.86
C GLY A 645 136.99 -7.42 -47.32
N LEU A 646 135.83 -7.48 -47.97
CA LEU A 646 135.72 -7.77 -49.40
C LEU A 646 136.32 -6.63 -50.24
N VAL A 647 136.07 -5.37 -49.88
CA VAL A 647 136.68 -4.20 -50.53
C VAL A 647 138.20 -4.19 -50.35
N THR A 648 138.72 -4.46 -49.13
CA THR A 648 140.18 -4.53 -48.92
C THR A 648 140.81 -5.68 -49.69
N LEU A 649 140.17 -6.86 -49.73
CA LEU A 649 140.61 -7.97 -50.58
C LEU A 649 140.58 -7.60 -52.07
N GLN A 650 139.58 -6.83 -52.52
CA GLN A 650 139.52 -6.31 -53.88
C GLN A 650 140.64 -5.32 -54.19
N ILE A 651 140.98 -4.43 -53.25
CA ILE A 651 142.12 -3.50 -53.37
C ILE A 651 143.44 -4.29 -53.40
N GLN A 652 143.61 -5.27 -52.52
CA GLN A 652 144.81 -6.12 -52.50
C GLN A 652 144.95 -6.92 -53.80
N LEU A 653 143.83 -7.43 -54.33
CA LEU A 653 143.81 -8.11 -55.62
C LEU A 653 144.22 -7.17 -56.74
N SER A 654 143.67 -5.94 -56.79
CA SER A 654 144.06 -4.90 -57.75
C SER A 654 145.55 -4.58 -57.63
N GLN A 655 146.08 -4.40 -56.42
CA GLN A 655 147.50 -4.13 -56.19
C GLN A 655 148.39 -5.29 -56.64
N CYS A 656 147.98 -6.54 -56.41
CA CYS A 656 148.68 -7.71 -56.91
C CYS A 656 148.64 -7.78 -58.44
N GLN A 657 147.50 -7.43 -59.06
CA GLN A 657 147.37 -7.36 -60.51
C GLN A 657 148.22 -6.24 -61.12
N ASP A 658 148.26 -5.05 -60.50
CA ASP A 658 149.10 -3.93 -60.93
C ASP A 658 150.59 -4.29 -60.82
N ARG A 659 150.99 -4.97 -59.74
CA ARG A 659 152.35 -5.46 -59.54
C ARG A 659 152.74 -6.56 -60.53
N MET A 660 151.79 -7.42 -60.88
CA MET A 660 151.98 -8.42 -61.93
C MET A 660 152.13 -7.74 -63.31
N LEU A 661 151.32 -6.72 -63.61
CA LEU A 661 151.43 -5.91 -64.83
C LEU A 661 152.74 -5.11 -64.90
N GLU A 662 153.24 -4.58 -63.78
CA GLU A 662 154.56 -3.95 -63.71
C GLU A 662 155.67 -4.96 -64.02
N LEU A 663 155.62 -6.15 -63.40
CA LEU A 663 156.57 -7.23 -63.67
C LEU A 663 156.49 -7.74 -65.11
N GLU A 664 155.30 -7.81 -65.70
CA GLU A 664 155.09 -8.13 -67.12
C GLU A 664 155.68 -7.04 -68.04
N LYS A 665 155.48 -5.76 -67.74
CA LYS A 665 156.11 -4.65 -68.47
C LYS A 665 157.63 -4.65 -68.35
N GLU A 666 158.19 -5.04 -67.19
CA GLU A 666 159.63 -5.27 -67.05
C GLU A 666 160.11 -6.49 -67.85
N LEU A 667 159.26 -7.51 -68.02
CA LEU A 667 159.56 -8.71 -68.81
C LEU A 667 159.56 -8.45 -70.32
N GLU A 668 158.65 -7.59 -70.79
CA GLU A 668 158.40 -7.32 -72.21
C GLU A 668 159.29 -6.23 -72.82
N ASN A 669 160.14 -5.55 -72.03
CA ASN A 669 160.99 -4.47 -72.55
C ASN A 669 162.23 -5.00 -73.32
N PRO A 670 162.25 -4.95 -74.67
CA PRO A 670 163.26 -5.64 -75.49
C PRO A 670 164.60 -4.91 -75.58
N TYR A 671 164.76 -3.74 -74.94
CA TYR A 671 165.99 -2.94 -74.94
C TYR A 671 166.78 -3.00 -73.62
N ASN A 672 166.41 -3.91 -72.72
CA ASN A 672 167.13 -4.09 -71.45
C ASN A 672 168.52 -4.72 -71.68
N LYS A 673 169.58 -3.92 -71.48
CA LYS A 673 170.98 -4.28 -71.82
C LYS A 673 171.55 -5.44 -71.00
N GLU A 674 170.90 -5.86 -69.92
CA GLU A 674 171.32 -7.01 -69.10
C GLU A 674 170.75 -8.37 -69.57
N ARG A 675 169.94 -8.40 -70.65
CA ARG A 675 169.20 -9.61 -71.04
C ARG A 675 169.28 -10.02 -72.52
N VAL A 676 170.30 -9.59 -73.25
CA VAL A 676 170.65 -10.18 -74.56
C VAL A 676 171.31 -11.54 -74.33
N ARG A 677 170.67 -12.64 -74.77
CA ARG A 677 171.11 -14.03 -74.55
C ARG A 677 171.59 -14.65 -75.86
N LEU A 678 172.86 -15.04 -75.94
CA LEU A 678 173.36 -15.94 -76.99
C LEU A 678 173.03 -17.39 -76.62
N LEU A 679 172.09 -17.99 -77.35
CA LEU A 679 171.92 -19.44 -77.41
C LEU A 679 172.19 -19.90 -78.84
N GLY A 680 173.43 -20.30 -79.09
CA GLY A 680 173.87 -21.01 -80.30
C GLY A 680 174.46 -22.36 -79.90
N GLY A 681 173.69 -23.43 -80.14
CA GLY A 681 174.14 -24.82 -80.20
C GLY A 681 174.04 -25.32 -81.65
N LYS A 682 174.75 -26.41 -81.97
CA LYS A 682 174.65 -27.09 -83.27
C LYS A 682 173.35 -27.90 -83.34
N ASP A 683 172.69 -27.84 -84.49
CA ASP A 683 171.50 -28.64 -84.80
C ASP A 683 171.80 -30.14 -84.72
N LEU A 684 170.97 -30.86 -83.96
CA LEU A 684 171.04 -32.32 -83.75
C LEU A 684 170.09 -33.04 -84.73
N PRO A 685 170.47 -34.22 -85.25
CA PRO A 685 169.69 -34.96 -86.24
C PRO A 685 168.34 -35.52 -85.68
N PRO A 686 167.39 -35.88 -86.57
CA PRO A 686 165.97 -36.05 -86.24
C PRO A 686 165.60 -37.10 -85.17
N GLU A 687 166.45 -38.07 -84.87
CA GLU A 687 166.14 -39.15 -83.92
C GLU A 687 166.15 -38.70 -82.45
N ASP A 688 166.90 -37.64 -82.12
CA ASP A 688 167.07 -37.17 -80.73
C ASP A 688 166.05 -36.10 -80.29
N ILE A 689 165.28 -35.52 -81.23
CA ILE A 689 164.21 -34.55 -80.91
C ILE A 689 162.97 -35.28 -80.38
N ASN A 690 162.65 -36.47 -80.93
CA ASN A 690 161.47 -37.23 -80.54
C ASN A 690 161.52 -37.69 -79.07
N LYS A 691 162.70 -37.99 -78.52
CA LYS A 691 162.85 -38.40 -77.11
C LYS A 691 162.64 -37.28 -76.09
N LYS A 692 162.86 -36.00 -76.46
CA LYS A 692 162.64 -34.87 -75.53
C LYS A 692 161.23 -34.31 -75.59
N THR A 693 160.49 -34.55 -76.67
CA THR A 693 159.06 -34.24 -76.74
C THR A 693 158.21 -35.17 -75.89
N GLU A 694 158.62 -36.43 -75.67
CA GLU A 694 157.90 -37.38 -74.80
C GLU A 694 157.91 -36.95 -73.32
N ASP A 695 159.01 -36.35 -72.83
CA ASP A 695 159.17 -35.95 -71.42
C ASP A 695 158.37 -34.68 -71.04
N VAL A 696 158.03 -33.79 -71.98
CA VAL A 696 157.25 -32.57 -71.69
C VAL A 696 155.73 -32.82 -71.75
N SER A 697 155.29 -33.81 -72.53
CA SER A 697 153.89 -34.26 -72.53
C SER A 697 153.47 -34.94 -71.22
N LEU A 698 154.40 -35.58 -70.49
CA LEU A 698 154.11 -36.22 -69.20
C LEU A 698 153.82 -35.22 -68.06
N ILE A 699 154.36 -34.00 -68.14
CA ILE A 699 154.20 -32.99 -67.07
C ILE A 699 152.88 -32.19 -67.21
N SER A 700 152.38 -31.97 -68.43
CA SER A 700 151.06 -31.31 -68.62
C SER A 700 149.87 -32.23 -68.26
N ILE A 701 150.00 -33.55 -68.36
CA ILE A 701 148.92 -34.50 -68.03
C ILE A 701 148.82 -34.72 -66.51
N ILE A 702 149.93 -34.63 -65.77
CA ILE A 702 149.92 -34.74 -64.30
C ILE A 702 149.35 -33.48 -63.62
N GLN A 703 149.49 -32.29 -64.22
CA GLN A 703 148.93 -31.04 -63.67
C GLN A 703 147.41 -30.91 -63.88
N PHE A 704 146.85 -31.50 -64.96
CA PHE A 704 145.40 -31.45 -65.23
C PHE A 704 144.60 -32.45 -64.35
N LEU A 705 145.21 -33.59 -63.98
CA LEU A 705 144.58 -34.60 -63.10
C LEU A 705 144.58 -34.22 -61.61
N TYR A 706 145.46 -33.31 -61.16
CA TYR A 706 145.45 -32.80 -59.78
C TYR A 706 144.40 -31.69 -59.54
N SER A 707 143.97 -30.94 -60.57
CA SER A 707 143.00 -29.85 -60.42
C SER A 707 141.54 -30.30 -60.38
N LEU A 708 141.18 -31.47 -60.94
CA LEU A 708 139.80 -31.97 -60.93
C LEU A 708 139.44 -32.78 -59.67
N ARG A 709 140.40 -33.08 -58.77
CA ARG A 709 140.18 -33.86 -57.54
C ARG A 709 139.85 -33.00 -56.30
N ALA A 710 139.72 -31.69 -56.44
CA ALA A 710 139.54 -30.75 -55.31
C ALA A 710 138.22 -29.93 -55.38
N SER A 711 137.21 -30.35 -56.15
CA SER A 711 135.91 -29.63 -56.23
C SER A 711 134.66 -30.52 -56.32
N ILE A 712 134.74 -31.74 -55.77
CA ILE A 712 133.61 -32.46 -55.17
C ILE A 712 133.90 -32.51 -53.68
#